data_AF-A0A255SX36-F1
#
_entry.id   AF-A0A255SX36-F1
#
_cell.length_a   1.000
_cell.length_b   1.000
_cell.length_c   1.000
_cell.angle_alpha   90.00
_cell.angle_beta   90.00
_cell.angle_gamma   90.00
#
_symmetry.space_group_name_H-M   'P 1'
#
loop_
_entity.id
_entity.type
_entity.pdbx_description
1 polymer ?
#
loop_
_entity_poly.entity_id
_entity_poly.type
_entity_poly.pdbx_seq_one_letter_code
_entity_poly.pdbx_strand_id
1 'polypeptide(L)'
;MRKTLLTLLTITSVAVGAQNPIIRDQYTADPTARVFNGRMYLYPSHDIVSPVEPEKKWFSMEDYHVFSSDNLTDWTDHGVIVTQNKVPWVQRDSYAMWAPDCVEKDGRYYFYFPAAPRGKERKGFGVGVAVAQHPEGPFMPMWRPIEGLHGIDPCVLIDPKDGKAYIYWAGMGMWMARLKDNMMELDSEPQQVQKLPEGFKEGPFVFSHGGKYYYTFPWVRDSTETLAYAMGDSPMGPFEFKGVIMDESPVACWTNHHSIVEYCGQWYLFYHHNDYSPNFDKLRSARCDRLYFNADGTIQKVTPTLRGVGVSQARSRLQIDRYSRIAGGADIAFLDTTNYFLGWKTVFPKRGAAVEYDDVDFGTEAVKEAVVRVNTTRPATIRLSAQLAGATKQSWTADLKIPATRGWQVVRLKLKNAPMGINNIKSELIKGTNVEIDYIGFDMLPWEQGAFVTGQYRNLFAEMGYAQADIDAKLQSAFDGLFFGPNKVYFEVGDDMAYISDIKNHDVRTEGMSYGMMIAVQWDKKDIFDRLWRWAKRYMQHQQGPRKGYFRWSCKTDGTPNSQGAASDGELYFVTSLIFASNLWGNDTGINYLAEAQNILDCSMQKTGMTDVAPLINIEHKLITFTPDPHGGQFTDPSYHIPAFYEVWAKYADDGRSQFWRDCAKASREYLHKSIHPVTGLNPDYNNYDGSLMRRGGVLGDAFRYDSWRVPMNIALDYSWSCADRQWQQQYANRIQAFLYSQGIDSFVDQYNIDGSQPADILEAGGYKKLRHSVGFVATSAAASLAATDVKAHEFIDRLWNSRHEPYEDGYFDAYYDGLVRLFAMMHLSGRYRVIEKK
;
A
#
# COMPACT_ATOMS: atom_id res chain seq x y z
N MET A 1 -38.53 39.29 12.97
CA MET A 1 -37.39 39.11 12.05
C MET A 1 -36.53 37.94 12.53
N ARG A 2 -36.77 36.73 12.02
CA ARG A 2 -35.88 35.57 12.22
C ARG A 2 -35.24 35.29 10.86
N LYS A 3 -33.93 35.46 10.76
CA LYS A 3 -33.15 35.13 9.55
C LYS A 3 -32.92 33.63 9.54
N THR A 4 -33.59 32.93 8.64
CA THR A 4 -33.33 31.54 8.31
C THR A 4 -32.01 31.48 7.55
N LEU A 5 -30.99 30.86 8.14
CA LEU A 5 -29.71 30.59 7.47
C LEU A 5 -29.94 29.39 6.54
N LEU A 6 -29.95 29.65 5.24
CA LEU A 6 -29.98 28.60 4.22
C LEU A 6 -28.55 28.06 4.09
N THR A 7 -28.27 26.90 4.68
CA THR A 7 -27.00 26.20 4.48
C THR A 7 -26.98 25.65 3.06
N LEU A 8 -26.23 26.31 2.18
CA LEU A 8 -25.97 25.83 0.83
C LEU A 8 -25.07 24.59 0.93
N LEU A 9 -25.63 23.40 0.79
CA LEU A 9 -24.87 22.17 0.64
C LEU A 9 -24.16 22.24 -0.73
N THR A 10 -22.91 22.68 -0.76
CA THR A 10 -22.05 22.49 -1.93
C THR A 10 -21.77 21.00 -2.06
N ILE A 11 -22.51 20.34 -2.95
CA ILE A 11 -22.19 19.01 -3.44
C ILE A 11 -20.91 19.17 -4.26
N THR A 12 -19.74 18.98 -3.65
CA THR A 12 -18.52 18.69 -4.37
C THR A 12 -18.69 17.29 -4.94
N SER A 13 -19.00 17.19 -6.22
CA SER A 13 -18.87 15.95 -6.97
C SER A 13 -17.44 15.47 -6.81
N VAL A 14 -17.24 14.40 -6.05
CA VAL A 14 -15.95 13.74 -5.96
C VAL A 14 -15.67 13.18 -7.35
N ALA A 15 -14.69 13.73 -8.05
CA ALA A 15 -14.22 13.17 -9.30
C ALA A 15 -13.44 11.90 -8.96
N VAL A 16 -13.95 10.75 -9.40
CA VAL A 16 -13.33 9.45 -9.12
C VAL A 16 -12.96 8.78 -10.43
N GLY A 17 -11.81 8.11 -10.51
CA GLY A 17 -11.70 7.04 -11.49
C GLY A 17 -10.41 6.21 -11.59
N ALA A 18 -10.38 5.24 -12.51
CA ALA A 18 -9.41 4.16 -12.67
C ALA A 18 -8.67 4.11 -14.00
N GLN A 19 -7.37 3.87 -14.00
CA GLN A 19 -6.56 3.70 -15.21
C GLN A 19 -6.64 2.25 -15.75
N ASN A 20 -6.88 2.03 -17.05
CA ASN A 20 -7.04 0.68 -17.59
C ASN A 20 -5.72 0.01 -18.03
N PRO A 21 -5.47 -1.27 -17.68
CA PRO A 21 -6.21 -2.08 -16.72
C PRO A 21 -5.98 -1.61 -15.27
N ILE A 22 -6.99 -1.83 -14.42
CA ILE A 22 -7.09 -1.24 -13.08
C ILE A 22 -6.31 -2.04 -12.02
N ILE A 23 -6.09 -3.34 -12.26
CA ILE A 23 -5.21 -4.23 -11.49
C ILE A 23 -4.02 -4.62 -12.38
N ARG A 24 -2.79 -4.61 -11.84
CA ARG A 24 -1.56 -4.60 -12.65
C ARG A 24 -0.48 -5.59 -12.26
N ASP A 25 -0.76 -6.41 -11.26
CA ASP A 25 0.16 -7.38 -10.69
C ASP A 25 -0.38 -8.82 -10.80
N GLN A 26 -1.62 -8.98 -11.24
CA GLN A 26 -2.28 -10.26 -11.46
C GLN A 26 -3.38 -10.14 -12.51
N TYR A 27 -3.83 -11.28 -13.04
CA TYR A 27 -4.96 -11.33 -13.97
C TYR A 27 -6.28 -11.28 -13.19
N THR A 28 -7.20 -10.45 -13.66
CA THR A 28 -8.49 -10.21 -13.03
C THR A 28 -9.57 -10.26 -14.11
N ALA A 29 -10.43 -11.26 -14.01
CA ALA A 29 -11.53 -11.49 -14.92
C ALA A 29 -12.86 -11.22 -14.23
N ASP A 30 -13.93 -11.16 -15.04
CA ASP A 30 -15.31 -11.07 -14.59
C ASP A 30 -15.53 -10.09 -13.41
N PRO A 31 -15.14 -8.81 -13.57
CA PRO A 31 -15.02 -7.89 -12.46
C PRO A 31 -16.40 -7.46 -11.95
N THR A 32 -16.82 -7.99 -10.80
CA THR A 32 -18.03 -7.54 -10.12
C THR A 32 -17.73 -6.41 -9.15
N ALA A 33 -18.18 -5.20 -9.46
CA ALA A 33 -17.99 -4.00 -8.66
C ALA A 33 -19.20 -3.72 -7.78
N ARG A 34 -18.95 -3.40 -6.51
CA ARG A 34 -19.96 -3.08 -5.49
C ARG A 34 -19.49 -1.92 -4.63
N VAL A 35 -20.42 -1.13 -4.13
CA VAL A 35 -20.12 -0.04 -3.20
C VAL A 35 -20.62 -0.44 -1.81
N PHE A 36 -19.70 -0.59 -0.87
CA PHE A 36 -19.99 -0.94 0.51
C PHE A 36 -19.32 0.07 1.42
N ASN A 37 -20.04 0.54 2.46
CA ASN A 37 -19.52 1.49 3.44
C ASN A 37 -18.90 2.75 2.81
N GLY A 38 -19.44 3.20 1.67
CA GLY A 38 -18.96 4.37 0.94
C GLY A 38 -17.67 4.17 0.14
N ARG A 39 -17.16 2.93 0.02
CA ARG A 39 -15.94 2.57 -0.71
C ARG A 39 -16.25 1.61 -1.86
N MET A 40 -15.48 1.70 -2.94
CA MET A 40 -15.57 0.75 -4.05
C MET A 40 -14.88 -0.57 -3.68
N TYR A 41 -15.55 -1.69 -3.97
CA TYR A 41 -14.99 -3.05 -3.90
C TYR A 41 -15.12 -3.72 -5.27
N LEU A 42 -14.10 -4.49 -5.64
CA LEU A 42 -14.05 -5.29 -6.87
C LEU A 42 -13.84 -6.75 -6.49
N TYR A 43 -14.74 -7.61 -6.95
CA TYR A 43 -14.72 -9.06 -6.78
C TYR A 43 -14.54 -9.71 -8.17
N PRO A 44 -13.30 -9.83 -8.67
CA PRO A 44 -13.03 -10.53 -9.92
C PRO A 44 -12.83 -12.04 -9.69
N SER A 45 -13.02 -12.81 -10.75
CA SER A 45 -12.37 -14.12 -10.88
C SER A 45 -10.86 -13.93 -11.04
N HIS A 46 -10.05 -14.86 -10.50
CA HIS A 46 -8.59 -14.82 -10.64
C HIS A 46 -8.14 -15.78 -11.75
N ASP A 47 -7.93 -15.25 -12.95
CA ASP A 47 -7.36 -16.00 -14.07
C ASP A 47 -5.91 -16.42 -13.75
N ILE A 48 -5.56 -17.68 -13.98
CA ILE A 48 -4.20 -18.21 -13.81
C ILE A 48 -3.75 -18.99 -15.03
N VAL A 49 -2.44 -19.13 -15.20
CA VAL A 49 -1.90 -20.13 -16.13
C VAL A 49 -2.18 -21.50 -15.53
N SER A 50 -3.05 -22.28 -16.16
CA SER A 50 -3.45 -23.58 -15.60
C SER A 50 -2.24 -24.48 -15.32
N PRO A 51 -2.17 -25.11 -14.13
CA PRO A 51 -1.16 -26.11 -13.82
C PRO A 51 -1.47 -27.49 -14.43
N VAL A 52 -2.65 -27.70 -15.02
CA VAL A 52 -3.13 -28.98 -15.55
C VAL A 52 -3.52 -28.90 -17.03
N GLU A 53 -3.33 -30.01 -17.77
CA GLU A 53 -3.86 -30.19 -19.12
C GLU A 53 -5.24 -30.88 -19.02
N PRO A 54 -6.30 -30.47 -19.78
CA PRO A 54 -6.34 -29.60 -20.96
C PRO A 54 -6.52 -28.09 -20.71
N GLU A 55 -6.64 -27.64 -19.47
CA GLU A 55 -7.02 -26.27 -19.10
C GLU A 55 -5.95 -25.23 -19.43
N LYS A 56 -4.72 -25.62 -19.76
CA LYS A 56 -3.66 -24.70 -20.24
C LYS A 56 -4.05 -23.88 -21.46
N LYS A 57 -5.05 -24.33 -22.23
CA LYS A 57 -5.58 -23.64 -23.41
C LYS A 57 -6.96 -23.02 -23.18
N TRP A 58 -7.43 -23.01 -21.94
CA TRP A 58 -8.77 -22.57 -21.55
C TRP A 58 -8.72 -21.57 -20.40
N PHE A 59 -9.90 -21.12 -19.94
CA PHE A 59 -10.02 -20.37 -18.69
C PHE A 59 -9.69 -21.27 -17.50
N SER A 60 -8.90 -20.74 -16.56
CA SER A 60 -8.47 -21.45 -15.36
C SER A 60 -8.43 -20.48 -14.20
N MET A 61 -9.20 -20.78 -13.15
CA MET A 61 -9.30 -19.97 -11.94
C MET A 61 -9.39 -20.89 -10.72
N GLU A 62 -8.46 -20.74 -9.79
CA GLU A 62 -8.43 -21.53 -8.54
C GLU A 62 -9.25 -20.87 -7.42
N ASP A 63 -9.32 -19.54 -7.42
CA ASP A 63 -9.76 -18.75 -6.29
C ASP A 63 -10.28 -17.36 -6.70
N TYR A 64 -10.66 -16.59 -5.68
CA TYR A 64 -11.09 -15.21 -5.80
C TYR A 64 -10.31 -14.34 -4.82
N HIS A 65 -9.86 -13.18 -5.30
CA HIS A 65 -9.39 -12.07 -4.49
C HIS A 65 -10.49 -11.03 -4.32
N VAL A 66 -10.30 -10.07 -3.41
CA VAL A 66 -11.11 -8.86 -3.35
C VAL A 66 -10.23 -7.63 -3.27
N PHE A 67 -10.56 -6.63 -4.07
CA PHE A 67 -9.87 -5.36 -4.11
C PHE A 67 -10.78 -4.24 -3.62
N SER A 68 -10.20 -3.16 -3.12
CA SER A 68 -10.97 -1.98 -2.76
C SER A 68 -10.24 -0.68 -3.07
N SER A 69 -11.00 0.37 -3.35
CA SER A 69 -10.48 1.67 -3.74
C SER A 69 -11.38 2.81 -3.29
N ASP A 70 -10.79 3.90 -2.82
CA ASP A 70 -11.50 5.14 -2.49
C ASP A 70 -11.55 6.11 -3.68
N ASN A 71 -10.54 6.07 -4.55
CA ASN A 71 -10.33 7.03 -5.64
C ASN A 71 -10.37 6.40 -7.04
N LEU A 72 -10.59 5.08 -7.11
CA LEU A 72 -10.56 4.21 -8.29
C LEU A 72 -9.20 4.13 -9.01
N THR A 73 -8.20 4.95 -8.69
CA THR A 73 -6.84 4.83 -9.27
C THR A 73 -5.97 3.87 -8.47
N ASP A 74 -6.16 3.84 -7.15
CA ASP A 74 -5.35 3.06 -6.22
C ASP A 74 -6.19 1.92 -5.66
N TRP A 75 -5.73 0.69 -5.90
CA TRP A 75 -6.43 -0.52 -5.49
C TRP A 75 -5.62 -1.26 -4.43
N THR A 76 -6.27 -1.60 -3.32
CA THR A 76 -5.72 -2.49 -2.29
C THR A 76 -6.25 -3.89 -2.51
N ASP A 77 -5.37 -4.86 -2.71
CA ASP A 77 -5.68 -6.30 -2.67
C ASP A 77 -5.77 -6.77 -1.21
N HIS A 78 -6.88 -7.38 -0.82
CA HIS A 78 -7.07 -7.98 0.50
C HIS A 78 -6.74 -9.49 0.55
N GLY A 79 -6.25 -10.03 -0.57
CA GLY A 79 -5.85 -11.43 -0.73
C GLY A 79 -7.01 -12.36 -1.09
N VAL A 80 -6.71 -13.66 -1.08
CA VAL A 80 -7.67 -14.73 -1.41
C VAL A 80 -8.79 -14.80 -0.38
N ILE A 81 -10.04 -14.63 -0.84
CA ILE A 81 -11.24 -14.71 0.00
C ILE A 81 -11.94 -16.08 -0.05
N VAL A 82 -11.93 -16.75 -1.20
CA VAL A 82 -12.53 -18.08 -1.41
C VAL A 82 -11.66 -18.85 -2.42
N THR A 83 -11.40 -20.14 -2.16
CA THR A 83 -10.59 -21.02 -3.03
C THR A 83 -11.25 -22.38 -3.18
N GLN A 84 -11.16 -23.00 -4.36
CA GLN A 84 -11.72 -24.33 -4.65
C GLN A 84 -11.29 -25.40 -3.63
N ASN A 85 -10.10 -25.24 -3.04
CA ASN A 85 -9.53 -26.17 -2.06
C ASN A 85 -10.24 -26.17 -0.70
N LYS A 86 -10.93 -25.08 -0.36
CA LYS A 86 -11.63 -24.88 0.92
C LYS A 86 -13.16 -24.98 0.81
N VAL A 87 -13.72 -25.11 -0.38
CA VAL A 87 -15.17 -25.29 -0.57
C VAL A 87 -15.53 -26.79 -0.52
N PRO A 88 -16.36 -27.26 0.42
CA PRO A 88 -16.53 -28.69 0.65
C PRO A 88 -17.03 -29.48 -0.57
N TRP A 89 -17.91 -28.90 -1.38
CA TRP A 89 -18.57 -29.60 -2.47
C TRP A 89 -17.90 -29.43 -3.83
N VAL A 90 -16.86 -28.59 -3.94
CA VAL A 90 -16.19 -28.26 -5.21
C VAL A 90 -15.18 -29.34 -5.59
N GLN A 91 -15.08 -29.60 -6.89
CA GLN A 91 -14.05 -30.45 -7.48
C GLN A 91 -12.70 -29.71 -7.49
N ARG A 92 -11.72 -30.19 -6.71
CA ARG A 92 -10.47 -29.48 -6.40
C ARG A 92 -9.51 -29.25 -7.56
N ASP A 93 -9.64 -30.02 -8.63
CA ASP A 93 -8.82 -29.93 -9.86
C ASP A 93 -9.61 -29.36 -11.03
N SER A 94 -10.76 -28.72 -10.79
CA SER A 94 -11.59 -28.17 -11.86
C SER A 94 -11.10 -26.82 -12.39
N TYR A 95 -10.46 -26.00 -11.54
CA TYR A 95 -10.03 -24.64 -11.88
C TYR A 95 -11.15 -23.81 -12.54
N ALA A 96 -12.37 -24.02 -12.07
CA ALA A 96 -13.60 -23.48 -12.66
C ALA A 96 -14.30 -22.52 -11.70
N MET A 97 -13.53 -21.73 -10.95
CA MET A 97 -14.03 -20.67 -10.06
C MET A 97 -14.30 -19.39 -10.87
N TRP A 98 -15.34 -19.43 -11.70
CA TRP A 98 -15.73 -18.38 -12.66
C TRP A 98 -16.55 -17.23 -12.03
N ALA A 99 -17.07 -16.32 -12.85
CA ALA A 99 -17.63 -15.02 -12.44
C ALA A 99 -18.44 -15.03 -11.12
N PRO A 100 -18.01 -14.27 -10.08
CA PRO A 100 -18.71 -14.19 -8.81
C PRO A 100 -19.58 -12.94 -8.68
N ASP A 101 -20.36 -12.87 -7.60
CA ASP A 101 -21.02 -11.65 -7.13
C ASP A 101 -21.03 -11.57 -5.60
N CYS A 102 -21.11 -10.37 -5.04
CA CYS A 102 -21.19 -10.11 -3.61
C CYS A 102 -22.28 -9.08 -3.32
N VAL A 103 -23.12 -9.34 -2.31
CA VAL A 103 -24.11 -8.37 -1.82
C VAL A 103 -24.11 -8.32 -0.30
N GLU A 104 -24.48 -7.16 0.23
CA GLU A 104 -24.72 -6.96 1.67
C GLU A 104 -26.22 -7.10 1.96
N LYS A 105 -26.56 -7.79 3.05
CA LYS A 105 -27.89 -7.80 3.63
C LYS A 105 -27.81 -8.03 5.14
N ASP A 106 -28.50 -7.19 5.91
CA ASP A 106 -28.61 -7.29 7.37
C ASP A 106 -27.25 -7.34 8.11
N GLY A 107 -26.29 -6.54 7.65
CA GLY A 107 -24.95 -6.41 8.23
C GLY A 107 -24.01 -7.57 7.88
N ARG A 108 -24.37 -8.41 6.90
CA ARG A 108 -23.56 -9.55 6.45
C ARG A 108 -23.34 -9.50 4.95
N TYR A 109 -22.21 -10.03 4.52
CA TYR A 109 -21.81 -10.11 3.12
C TYR A 109 -21.97 -11.53 2.61
N TYR A 110 -22.62 -11.67 1.46
CA TYR A 110 -22.93 -12.94 0.80
C TYR A 110 -22.23 -12.97 -0.56
N PHE A 111 -21.22 -13.82 -0.68
CA PHE A 111 -20.41 -14.01 -1.89
C PHE A 111 -20.88 -15.25 -2.63
N TYR A 112 -21.46 -15.07 -3.81
CA TYR A 112 -21.99 -16.10 -4.69
C TYR A 112 -20.96 -16.45 -5.75
N PHE A 113 -20.78 -17.74 -6.00
CA PHE A 113 -19.78 -18.20 -6.97
C PHE A 113 -20.21 -19.51 -7.65
N PRO A 114 -19.99 -19.65 -8.95
CA PRO A 114 -20.16 -20.90 -9.66
C PRO A 114 -18.94 -21.80 -9.50
N ALA A 115 -19.15 -23.11 -9.45
CA ALA A 115 -18.06 -24.08 -9.52
C ALA A 115 -18.55 -25.45 -9.97
N ALA A 116 -17.61 -26.27 -10.46
CA ALA A 116 -17.87 -27.67 -10.76
C ALA A 116 -18.03 -28.48 -9.45
N PRO A 117 -19.17 -29.14 -9.22
CA PRO A 117 -19.37 -29.96 -8.04
C PRO A 117 -18.60 -31.29 -8.12
N ARG A 118 -18.13 -31.78 -6.96
CA ARG A 118 -17.47 -33.09 -6.86
C ARG A 118 -18.46 -34.25 -7.07
N GLY A 119 -17.95 -35.32 -7.67
CA GLY A 119 -18.66 -36.60 -7.83
C GLY A 119 -19.01 -36.91 -9.29
N LYS A 120 -18.71 -38.14 -9.74
CA LYS A 120 -18.80 -38.59 -11.14
C LYS A 120 -20.21 -38.48 -11.77
N GLU A 121 -21.26 -38.37 -10.95
CA GLU A 121 -22.66 -38.26 -11.40
C GLU A 121 -23.14 -36.81 -11.55
N ARG A 122 -22.38 -35.81 -11.08
CA ARG A 122 -22.75 -34.39 -11.18
C ARG A 122 -21.99 -33.74 -12.33
N LYS A 123 -22.64 -33.60 -13.49
CA LYS A 123 -22.13 -32.84 -14.65
C LYS A 123 -22.65 -31.41 -14.62
N GLY A 124 -21.84 -30.45 -15.07
CA GLY A 124 -22.19 -29.02 -15.14
C GLY A 124 -21.75 -28.23 -13.90
N PHE A 125 -22.37 -27.09 -13.68
CA PHE A 125 -22.04 -26.16 -12.59
C PHE A 125 -23.17 -26.06 -11.57
N GLY A 126 -22.80 -25.80 -10.32
CA GLY A 126 -23.71 -25.31 -9.28
C GLY A 126 -23.21 -23.97 -8.74
N VAL A 127 -24.11 -23.18 -8.17
CA VAL A 127 -23.77 -21.92 -7.51
C VAL A 127 -23.75 -22.11 -6.00
N GLY A 128 -22.61 -21.80 -5.38
CA GLY A 128 -22.46 -21.71 -3.94
C GLY A 128 -22.63 -20.30 -3.41
N VAL A 129 -22.73 -20.20 -2.09
CA VAL A 129 -22.66 -18.93 -1.36
C VAL A 129 -21.72 -19.08 -0.17
N ALA A 130 -20.94 -18.04 0.11
CA ALA A 130 -20.07 -17.90 1.28
C ALA A 130 -20.43 -16.63 2.06
N VAL A 131 -20.31 -16.66 3.38
CA VAL A 131 -20.78 -15.58 4.26
C VAL A 131 -19.63 -14.97 5.06
N ALA A 132 -19.60 -13.64 5.18
CA ALA A 132 -18.64 -12.88 5.98
C ALA A 132 -19.31 -11.75 6.79
N GLN A 133 -18.57 -11.23 7.78
CA GLN A 133 -18.95 -10.02 8.55
C GLN A 133 -18.40 -8.73 7.94
N HIS A 134 -17.40 -8.82 7.08
CA HIS A 134 -16.75 -7.70 6.41
C HIS A 134 -16.69 -7.97 4.90
N PRO A 135 -16.67 -6.93 4.06
CA PRO A 135 -16.64 -7.10 2.61
C PRO A 135 -15.34 -7.77 2.12
N GLU A 136 -14.24 -7.59 2.85
CA GLU A 136 -12.96 -8.25 2.58
C GLU A 136 -12.86 -9.69 3.12
N GLY A 137 -13.90 -10.20 3.79
CA GLY A 137 -13.90 -11.52 4.42
C GLY A 137 -13.45 -11.50 5.89
N PRO A 138 -13.04 -12.66 6.44
CA PRO A 138 -12.96 -13.97 5.80
C PRO A 138 -14.34 -14.53 5.44
N PHE A 139 -14.47 -15.13 4.26
CA PHE A 139 -15.70 -15.76 3.80
C PHE A 139 -15.75 -17.25 4.15
N MET A 140 -16.88 -17.69 4.70
CA MET A 140 -17.13 -19.09 5.03
C MET A 140 -18.10 -19.72 4.02
N PRO A 141 -17.64 -20.62 3.12
CA PRO A 141 -18.49 -21.24 2.12
C PRO A 141 -19.46 -22.25 2.74
N MET A 142 -20.68 -22.32 2.19
CA MET A 142 -21.63 -23.37 2.53
C MET A 142 -21.11 -24.75 2.09
N TRP A 143 -21.56 -25.79 2.78
CA TRP A 143 -21.16 -27.18 2.54
C TRP A 143 -21.79 -27.82 1.28
N ARG A 144 -22.78 -27.16 0.67
CA ARG A 144 -23.46 -27.56 -0.57
C ARG A 144 -23.78 -26.31 -1.43
N PRO A 145 -23.95 -26.46 -2.75
CA PRO A 145 -24.49 -25.37 -3.58
C PRO A 145 -25.96 -25.11 -3.24
N ILE A 146 -26.49 -23.97 -3.70
CA ILE A 146 -27.90 -23.60 -3.59
C ILE A 146 -28.73 -24.57 -4.43
N GLU A 147 -29.74 -25.18 -3.81
CA GLU A 147 -30.61 -26.16 -4.46
C GLU A 147 -31.49 -25.50 -5.54
N GLY A 148 -31.63 -26.16 -6.70
CA GLY A 148 -32.38 -25.64 -7.85
C GLY A 148 -31.62 -24.65 -8.74
N LEU A 149 -30.38 -24.28 -8.37
CA LEU A 149 -29.56 -23.32 -9.11
C LEU A 149 -28.43 -24.03 -9.87
N HIS A 150 -28.66 -24.29 -11.16
CA HIS A 150 -27.74 -25.00 -12.05
C HIS A 150 -27.24 -24.06 -13.16
N GLY A 151 -25.95 -23.73 -13.13
CA GLY A 151 -25.38 -22.77 -14.07
C GLY A 151 -24.20 -21.97 -13.52
N ILE A 152 -23.89 -20.87 -14.21
CA ILE A 152 -22.76 -19.98 -13.96
C ILE A 152 -23.22 -18.52 -13.82
N ASP A 153 -22.28 -17.65 -13.46
CA ASP A 153 -22.43 -16.20 -13.43
C ASP A 153 -23.63 -15.71 -12.60
N PRO A 154 -23.69 -16.05 -11.31
CA PRO A 154 -24.75 -15.55 -10.44
C PRO A 154 -24.65 -14.03 -10.31
N CYS A 155 -25.80 -13.36 -10.39
CA CYS A 155 -25.96 -11.97 -9.98
C CYS A 155 -27.13 -11.85 -9.02
N VAL A 156 -26.96 -11.07 -7.95
CA VAL A 156 -27.99 -10.79 -6.95
C VAL A 156 -28.38 -9.32 -6.96
N LEU A 157 -29.69 -9.10 -7.01
CA LEU A 157 -30.32 -7.80 -6.81
C LEU A 157 -31.06 -7.81 -5.48
N ILE A 158 -30.70 -6.89 -4.59
CA ILE A 158 -31.58 -6.48 -3.49
C ILE A 158 -32.47 -5.36 -4.01
N ASP A 159 -33.77 -5.60 -4.14
CA ASP A 159 -34.70 -4.61 -4.69
C ASP A 159 -34.84 -3.43 -3.72
N PRO A 160 -34.45 -2.20 -4.10
CA PRO A 160 -34.59 -1.05 -3.23
C PRO A 160 -36.04 -0.70 -2.89
N LYS A 161 -37.04 -1.24 -3.61
CA LYS A 161 -38.46 -0.97 -3.34
C LYS A 161 -39.01 -1.74 -2.15
N ASP A 162 -38.62 -3.00 -1.96
CA ASP A 162 -39.19 -3.88 -0.92
C ASP A 162 -38.17 -4.68 -0.11
N GLY A 163 -36.87 -4.55 -0.41
CA GLY A 163 -35.77 -5.22 0.29
C GLY A 163 -35.63 -6.71 -0.04
N LYS A 164 -36.43 -7.26 -0.96
CA LYS A 164 -36.34 -8.66 -1.34
C LYS A 164 -35.15 -8.91 -2.25
N ALA A 165 -34.63 -10.12 -2.15
CA ALA A 165 -33.50 -10.57 -2.93
C ALA A 165 -33.93 -11.41 -4.13
N TYR A 166 -33.31 -11.15 -5.27
CA TYR A 166 -33.51 -11.86 -6.53
C TYR A 166 -32.15 -12.31 -7.05
N ILE A 167 -32.08 -13.54 -7.55
CA ILE A 167 -30.87 -14.10 -8.14
C ILE A 167 -31.10 -14.43 -9.61
N TYR A 168 -30.09 -14.15 -10.43
CA TYR A 168 -30.06 -14.35 -11.87
C TYR A 168 -28.82 -15.17 -12.22
N TRP A 169 -28.90 -16.03 -13.23
CA TRP A 169 -27.75 -16.86 -13.66
C TRP A 169 -27.91 -17.36 -15.10
N ALA A 170 -26.83 -17.86 -15.68
CA ALA A 170 -26.80 -18.46 -17.01
C ALA A 170 -26.65 -19.99 -16.95
N GLY A 171 -27.37 -20.72 -17.79
CA GLY A 171 -27.30 -22.18 -17.91
C GLY A 171 -28.34 -22.75 -18.86
N MET A 172 -27.95 -23.16 -20.08
CA MET A 172 -28.90 -23.53 -21.16
C MET A 172 -30.02 -22.48 -21.39
N GLY A 173 -29.72 -21.20 -21.13
CA GLY A 173 -30.69 -20.11 -21.06
C GLY A 173 -30.33 -19.12 -19.96
N MET A 174 -31.09 -18.04 -19.84
CA MET A 174 -30.95 -17.04 -18.78
C MET A 174 -32.10 -17.22 -17.78
N TRP A 175 -31.79 -17.29 -16.49
CA TRP A 175 -32.74 -17.66 -15.44
C TRP A 175 -32.79 -16.63 -14.32
N MET A 176 -33.91 -16.64 -13.58
CA MET A 176 -34.12 -15.80 -12.40
C MET A 176 -35.00 -16.49 -11.36
N ALA A 177 -34.81 -16.17 -10.08
CA ALA A 177 -35.65 -16.62 -8.97
C ALA A 177 -35.58 -15.63 -7.80
N ARG A 178 -36.56 -15.69 -6.89
CA ARG A 178 -36.44 -15.04 -5.58
C ARG A 178 -35.55 -15.86 -4.65
N LEU A 179 -34.81 -15.16 -3.79
CA LEU A 179 -34.09 -15.74 -2.66
C LEU A 179 -34.90 -15.57 -1.38
N LYS A 180 -34.78 -16.52 -0.46
CA LYS A 180 -35.28 -16.37 0.92
C LYS A 180 -34.48 -15.32 1.66
N ASP A 181 -34.99 -14.87 2.80
CA ASP A 181 -34.31 -13.88 3.62
C ASP A 181 -32.94 -14.32 4.14
N ASN A 182 -32.72 -15.62 4.26
CA ASN A 182 -31.43 -16.20 4.64
C ASN A 182 -30.35 -16.08 3.55
N MET A 183 -30.69 -15.64 2.33
CA MET A 183 -29.77 -15.47 1.20
C MET A 183 -29.06 -16.76 0.75
N MET A 184 -29.55 -17.93 1.17
CA MET A 184 -28.88 -19.22 0.97
C MET A 184 -29.76 -20.24 0.24
N GLU A 185 -31.03 -19.91 -0.02
CA GLU A 185 -32.03 -20.80 -0.60
C GLU A 185 -32.97 -20.01 -1.53
N LEU A 186 -33.50 -20.69 -2.54
CA LEU A 186 -34.54 -20.13 -3.40
C LEU A 186 -35.89 -20.04 -2.65
N ASP A 187 -36.63 -18.97 -2.93
CA ASP A 187 -38.01 -18.71 -2.46
C ASP A 187 -39.04 -18.81 -3.60
N SER A 188 -38.59 -19.15 -4.80
CA SER A 188 -39.45 -19.44 -5.93
C SER A 188 -38.79 -20.43 -6.88
N GLU A 189 -39.62 -21.13 -7.66
CA GLU A 189 -39.12 -21.90 -8.79
C GLU A 189 -38.34 -21.02 -9.78
N PRO A 190 -37.24 -21.51 -10.36
CA PRO A 190 -36.52 -20.84 -11.45
C PRO A 190 -37.44 -20.50 -12.63
N GLN A 191 -37.30 -19.29 -13.15
CA GLN A 191 -38.02 -18.80 -14.32
C GLN A 191 -37.05 -18.37 -15.41
N GLN A 192 -37.29 -18.78 -16.65
CA GLN A 192 -36.46 -18.37 -17.77
C GLN A 192 -36.82 -16.95 -18.21
N VAL A 193 -35.80 -16.10 -18.36
CA VAL A 193 -35.93 -14.71 -18.82
C VAL A 193 -36.32 -14.71 -20.30
N GLN A 194 -37.42 -14.02 -20.63
CA GLN A 194 -38.00 -13.98 -21.97
C GLN A 194 -37.62 -12.69 -22.72
N LYS A 195 -37.85 -12.68 -24.04
CA LYS A 195 -37.69 -11.50 -24.93
C LYS A 195 -36.27 -10.95 -25.03
N LEU A 196 -35.27 -11.78 -24.76
CA LEU A 196 -33.87 -11.51 -25.09
C LEU A 196 -33.59 -11.90 -26.55
N PRO A 197 -32.60 -11.27 -27.23
CA PRO A 197 -32.25 -11.61 -28.61
C PRO A 197 -31.77 -13.06 -28.75
N GLU A 198 -31.88 -13.62 -29.95
CA GLU A 198 -31.33 -14.95 -30.26
C GLU A 198 -29.78 -14.95 -30.20
N GLY A 199 -29.17 -16.13 -30.02
CA GLY A 199 -27.72 -16.30 -29.89
C GLY A 199 -27.25 -16.67 -28.47
N PHE A 200 -25.94 -16.86 -28.30
CA PHE A 200 -25.35 -17.19 -27.00
C PHE A 200 -25.33 -15.97 -26.06
N LYS A 201 -25.71 -16.18 -24.81
CA LYS A 201 -25.82 -15.15 -23.75
C LYS A 201 -25.39 -15.77 -22.43
N GLU A 202 -24.65 -15.01 -21.63
CA GLU A 202 -24.24 -15.39 -20.28
C GLU A 202 -24.15 -14.15 -19.37
N GLY A 203 -23.43 -14.22 -18.24
CA GLY A 203 -23.04 -13.06 -17.44
C GLY A 203 -24.16 -12.07 -17.12
N PRO A 204 -25.33 -12.49 -16.58
CA PRO A 204 -26.35 -11.53 -16.23
C PRO A 204 -25.86 -10.61 -15.14
N PHE A 205 -26.01 -9.30 -15.34
CA PHE A 205 -25.83 -8.32 -14.28
C PHE A 205 -27.08 -7.43 -14.23
N VAL A 206 -27.80 -7.47 -13.10
CA VAL A 206 -29.08 -6.79 -12.93
C VAL A 206 -28.96 -5.71 -11.87
N PHE A 207 -29.38 -4.50 -12.23
CA PHE A 207 -29.42 -3.35 -11.32
C PHE A 207 -30.68 -2.51 -11.53
N SER A 208 -30.98 -1.64 -10.56
CA SER A 208 -32.09 -0.70 -10.65
C SER A 208 -31.60 0.74 -10.75
N HIS A 209 -32.21 1.55 -11.62
CA HIS A 209 -31.95 2.98 -11.73
C HIS A 209 -33.24 3.69 -12.18
N GLY A 210 -33.54 4.86 -11.60
CA GLY A 210 -34.72 5.65 -11.98
C GLY A 210 -36.07 4.90 -11.86
N GLY A 211 -36.17 3.93 -10.94
CA GLY A 211 -37.38 3.10 -10.75
C GLY A 211 -37.56 1.97 -11.78
N LYS A 212 -36.64 1.83 -12.73
CA LYS A 212 -36.57 0.76 -13.74
C LYS A 212 -35.51 -0.28 -13.36
N TYR A 213 -35.60 -1.46 -13.96
CA TYR A 213 -34.64 -2.56 -13.80
C TYR A 213 -33.93 -2.82 -15.13
N TYR A 214 -32.61 -2.91 -15.07
CA TYR A 214 -31.74 -3.11 -16.21
C TYR A 214 -31.17 -4.52 -16.13
N TYR A 215 -31.53 -5.34 -17.10
CA TYR A 215 -30.98 -6.68 -17.27
C TYR A 215 -29.89 -6.61 -18.33
N THR A 216 -28.64 -6.65 -17.90
CA THR A 216 -27.47 -6.52 -18.78
C THR A 216 -26.75 -7.86 -18.91
N PHE A 217 -26.16 -8.15 -20.06
CA PHE A 217 -25.57 -9.46 -20.36
C PHE A 217 -24.59 -9.38 -21.54
N PRO A 218 -23.51 -10.16 -21.53
CA PRO A 218 -22.75 -10.51 -22.73
C PRO A 218 -23.61 -11.24 -23.77
N TRP A 219 -23.41 -10.92 -25.05
CA TRP A 219 -24.15 -11.50 -26.16
C TRP A 219 -23.23 -11.73 -27.36
N VAL A 220 -23.20 -12.96 -27.89
CA VAL A 220 -22.52 -13.26 -29.16
C VAL A 220 -23.49 -13.03 -30.31
N ARG A 221 -23.32 -11.90 -31.00
CA ARG A 221 -24.08 -11.54 -32.20
C ARG A 221 -23.45 -12.09 -33.48
N ASP A 222 -22.12 -12.16 -33.52
CA ASP A 222 -21.34 -12.63 -34.67
C ASP A 222 -20.23 -13.60 -34.23
N SER A 223 -19.12 -13.07 -33.70
CA SER A 223 -17.92 -13.87 -33.37
C SER A 223 -17.56 -13.87 -31.87
N THR A 224 -17.41 -12.70 -31.26
CA THR A 224 -17.11 -12.52 -29.83
C THR A 224 -18.23 -11.76 -29.11
N GLU A 225 -18.08 -11.59 -27.80
CA GLU A 225 -19.10 -10.95 -26.97
C GLU A 225 -19.16 -9.43 -27.11
N THR A 226 -20.37 -8.91 -27.31
CA THR A 226 -20.76 -7.52 -27.03
C THR A 226 -21.48 -7.46 -25.69
N LEU A 227 -21.55 -6.29 -25.04
CA LEU A 227 -22.43 -6.09 -23.89
C LEU A 227 -23.76 -5.51 -24.34
N ALA A 228 -24.86 -6.14 -23.93
CA ALA A 228 -26.21 -5.74 -24.31
C ALA A 228 -27.12 -5.59 -23.10
N TYR A 229 -28.29 -4.99 -23.29
CA TYR A 229 -29.26 -4.83 -22.21
C TYR A 229 -30.72 -4.84 -22.64
N ALA A 230 -31.55 -5.19 -21.66
CA ALA A 230 -32.99 -5.07 -21.68
C ALA A 230 -33.46 -4.31 -20.43
N MET A 231 -34.63 -3.66 -20.52
CA MET A 231 -35.21 -2.89 -19.42
C MET A 231 -36.58 -3.44 -19.03
N GLY A 232 -36.93 -3.39 -17.75
CA GLY A 232 -38.22 -3.83 -17.22
C GLY A 232 -38.73 -2.96 -16.07
N ASP A 233 -39.99 -3.17 -15.71
CA ASP A 233 -40.67 -2.45 -14.63
C ASP A 233 -40.66 -3.19 -13.27
N SER A 234 -40.24 -4.46 -13.26
CA SER A 234 -40.10 -5.29 -12.06
C SER A 234 -38.77 -6.06 -12.06
N PRO A 235 -38.29 -6.51 -10.88
CA PRO A 235 -37.08 -7.33 -10.79
C PRO A 235 -37.14 -8.61 -11.64
N MET A 236 -38.33 -9.17 -11.87
CA MET A 236 -38.51 -10.39 -12.66
C MET A 236 -39.04 -10.11 -14.08
N GLY A 237 -38.99 -8.86 -14.54
CA GLY A 237 -39.46 -8.46 -15.87
C GLY A 237 -40.98 -8.28 -15.98
N PRO A 238 -41.58 -8.42 -17.18
CA PRO A 238 -40.91 -8.77 -18.44
C PRO A 238 -39.86 -7.71 -18.83
N PHE A 239 -38.77 -8.15 -19.45
CA PHE A 239 -37.73 -7.27 -19.97
C PHE A 239 -37.92 -7.04 -21.46
N GLU A 240 -37.61 -5.83 -21.91
CA GLU A 240 -37.65 -5.43 -23.32
C GLU A 240 -36.24 -5.04 -23.76
N PHE A 241 -35.71 -5.69 -24.80
CA PHE A 241 -34.37 -5.42 -25.32
C PHE A 241 -34.22 -3.98 -25.81
N LYS A 242 -33.12 -3.31 -25.42
CA LYS A 242 -32.85 -1.89 -25.74
C LYS A 242 -31.57 -1.65 -26.54
N GLY A 243 -30.72 -2.67 -26.73
CA GLY A 243 -29.57 -2.60 -27.61
C GLY A 243 -28.24 -2.91 -26.92
N VAL A 244 -27.16 -2.37 -27.49
CA VAL A 244 -25.77 -2.63 -27.10
C VAL A 244 -25.24 -1.52 -26.21
N ILE A 245 -24.60 -1.89 -25.11
CA ILE A 245 -23.83 -1.04 -24.19
C ILE A 245 -22.40 -0.86 -24.71
N MET A 246 -21.75 -1.92 -25.18
CA MET A 246 -20.34 -1.92 -25.63
C MET A 246 -20.14 -2.90 -26.79
N ASP A 247 -19.46 -2.49 -27.85
CA ASP A 247 -19.17 -3.36 -29.01
C ASP A 247 -18.20 -4.48 -28.68
N GLU A 248 -18.09 -5.43 -29.61
CA GLU A 248 -17.09 -6.50 -29.62
C GLU A 248 -15.65 -5.94 -29.54
N SER A 249 -14.74 -6.66 -28.87
CA SER A 249 -13.33 -6.26 -28.77
C SER A 249 -12.65 -6.18 -30.14
N PRO A 250 -11.88 -5.10 -30.44
CA PRO A 250 -11.19 -4.95 -31.73
C PRO A 250 -10.03 -5.95 -31.92
N VAL A 251 -9.59 -6.64 -30.86
CA VAL A 251 -8.54 -7.68 -30.91
C VAL A 251 -9.09 -9.09 -30.70
N ALA A 252 -10.41 -9.25 -30.84
CA ALA A 252 -11.11 -10.54 -30.73
C ALA A 252 -10.87 -11.27 -29.39
N CYS A 253 -10.75 -10.53 -28.28
CA CYS A 253 -10.91 -11.10 -26.95
C CYS A 253 -12.31 -11.71 -26.85
N TRP A 254 -12.40 -13.00 -26.56
CA TRP A 254 -13.66 -13.74 -26.74
C TRP A 254 -14.75 -13.31 -25.77
N THR A 255 -14.47 -13.29 -24.47
CA THR A 255 -15.44 -12.95 -23.42
C THR A 255 -15.37 -11.48 -23.02
N ASN A 256 -16.47 -10.95 -22.50
CA ASN A 256 -16.56 -9.60 -21.96
C ASN A 256 -17.55 -9.52 -20.79
N HIS A 257 -17.34 -10.30 -19.72
CA HIS A 257 -18.17 -10.22 -18.51
C HIS A 257 -18.00 -8.88 -17.78
N HIS A 258 -19.08 -8.35 -17.19
CA HIS A 258 -19.14 -6.98 -16.70
C HIS A 258 -19.96 -6.81 -15.41
N SER A 259 -19.85 -5.61 -14.83
CA SER A 259 -20.77 -5.09 -13.82
C SER A 259 -20.96 -3.58 -13.97
N ILE A 260 -22.08 -3.07 -13.45
CA ILE A 260 -22.44 -1.66 -13.54
C ILE A 260 -22.83 -1.14 -12.16
N VAL A 261 -22.18 -0.07 -11.69
CA VAL A 261 -22.42 0.45 -10.35
C VAL A 261 -22.30 1.97 -10.31
N GLU A 262 -23.12 2.59 -9.47
CA GLU A 262 -23.00 4.01 -9.15
C GLU A 262 -22.03 4.22 -7.99
N TYR A 263 -21.08 5.14 -8.17
CA TYR A 263 -20.16 5.57 -7.12
C TYR A 263 -20.00 7.08 -7.16
N CYS A 264 -20.17 7.74 -6.02
CA CYS A 264 -20.10 9.20 -5.89
C CYS A 264 -20.95 9.98 -6.92
N GLY A 265 -22.13 9.44 -7.31
CA GLY A 265 -23.04 10.08 -8.26
C GLY A 265 -22.69 9.88 -9.74
N GLN A 266 -21.67 9.07 -10.05
CA GLN A 266 -21.29 8.69 -11.41
C GLN A 266 -21.48 7.18 -11.58
N TRP A 267 -22.03 6.77 -12.73
CA TRP A 267 -22.15 5.36 -13.10
C TRP A 267 -20.90 4.88 -13.84
N TYR A 268 -20.50 3.65 -13.56
CA TYR A 268 -19.31 3.04 -14.14
C TYR A 268 -19.64 1.66 -14.69
N LEU A 269 -19.00 1.32 -15.80
CA LEU A 269 -19.00 0.00 -16.39
C LEU A 269 -17.64 -0.64 -16.12
N PHE A 270 -17.63 -1.72 -15.34
CA PHE A 270 -16.48 -2.58 -15.16
C PHE A 270 -16.58 -3.77 -16.10
N TYR A 271 -15.48 -4.12 -16.74
CA TYR A 271 -15.40 -5.16 -17.76
C TYR A 271 -13.95 -5.64 -17.87
N HIS A 272 -13.62 -6.58 -18.75
CA HIS A 272 -12.24 -7.08 -18.86
C HIS A 272 -11.69 -7.07 -20.28
N HIS A 273 -10.36 -7.21 -20.37
CA HIS A 273 -9.63 -7.30 -21.64
C HIS A 273 -8.34 -8.11 -21.47
N ASN A 274 -7.75 -8.63 -22.55
CA ASN A 274 -6.51 -9.43 -22.51
C ASN A 274 -5.23 -8.58 -22.57
N ASP A 275 -5.17 -7.53 -21.74
CA ASP A 275 -4.14 -6.48 -21.81
C ASP A 275 -2.72 -7.01 -21.56
N TYR A 276 -2.55 -7.82 -20.52
CA TYR A 276 -1.26 -8.40 -20.14
C TYR A 276 -0.97 -9.75 -20.82
N SER A 277 -1.82 -10.16 -21.77
CA SER A 277 -1.82 -11.48 -22.40
C SER A 277 -2.20 -11.38 -23.90
N PRO A 278 -1.55 -10.52 -24.69
CA PRO A 278 -1.98 -10.21 -26.06
C PRO A 278 -2.04 -11.43 -27.00
N ASN A 279 -1.35 -12.52 -26.65
CA ASN A 279 -1.33 -13.77 -27.41
C ASN A 279 -2.19 -14.90 -26.79
N PHE A 280 -2.91 -14.62 -25.70
CA PHE A 280 -3.73 -15.60 -24.99
C PHE A 280 -4.90 -14.93 -24.26
N ASP A 281 -6.06 -14.88 -24.91
CA ASP A 281 -7.24 -14.13 -24.46
C ASP A 281 -8.00 -14.74 -23.26
N LYS A 282 -7.44 -15.79 -22.65
CA LYS A 282 -8.00 -16.48 -21.47
C LYS A 282 -7.35 -16.06 -20.15
N LEU A 283 -6.42 -15.09 -20.20
CA LEU A 283 -5.85 -14.42 -19.03
C LEU A 283 -6.22 -12.95 -19.09
N ARG A 284 -7.23 -12.51 -18.37
CA ARG A 284 -7.85 -11.19 -18.58
C ARG A 284 -7.49 -10.22 -17.48
N SER A 285 -7.77 -8.95 -17.72
CA SER A 285 -7.44 -7.84 -16.84
C SER A 285 -8.63 -6.89 -16.78
N ALA A 286 -9.02 -6.52 -15.56
CA ALA A 286 -10.16 -5.66 -15.33
C ALA A 286 -9.91 -4.23 -15.86
N ARG A 287 -10.96 -3.65 -16.43
CA ARG A 287 -11.07 -2.30 -16.95
C ARG A 287 -12.33 -1.62 -16.41
N CYS A 288 -12.34 -0.30 -16.44
CA CYS A 288 -13.44 0.53 -15.99
C CYS A 288 -13.57 1.79 -16.87
N ASP A 289 -14.78 2.12 -17.31
CA ASP A 289 -15.11 3.34 -18.05
C ASP A 289 -16.40 3.99 -17.52
N ARG A 290 -16.58 5.31 -17.74
CA ARG A 290 -17.80 6.03 -17.31
C ARG A 290 -18.99 5.59 -18.16
N LEU A 291 -20.13 5.41 -17.51
CA LEU A 291 -21.42 5.11 -18.13
C LEU A 291 -22.39 6.26 -17.89
N TYR A 292 -23.18 6.61 -18.91
CA TYR A 292 -24.20 7.65 -18.82
C TYR A 292 -25.54 7.14 -19.33
N PHE A 293 -26.61 7.77 -18.88
CA PHE A 293 -27.98 7.49 -19.33
C PHE A 293 -28.52 8.65 -20.16
N ASN A 294 -29.35 8.33 -21.13
CA ASN A 294 -30.21 9.29 -21.82
C ASN A 294 -31.37 9.72 -20.90
N ALA A 295 -32.06 10.80 -21.28
CA ALA A 295 -33.18 11.33 -20.50
C ALA A 295 -34.36 10.34 -20.36
N ASP A 296 -34.50 9.39 -21.27
CA ASP A 296 -35.52 8.32 -21.24
C ASP A 296 -35.08 7.09 -20.40
N GLY A 297 -33.89 7.15 -19.79
CA GLY A 297 -33.30 6.08 -19.01
C GLY A 297 -32.53 5.04 -19.83
N THR A 298 -32.47 5.13 -21.17
CA THR A 298 -31.64 4.22 -21.96
C THR A 298 -30.14 4.48 -21.73
N ILE A 299 -29.30 3.46 -21.84
CA ILE A 299 -27.85 3.57 -21.64
C ILE A 299 -27.20 4.18 -22.88
N GLN A 300 -26.33 5.17 -22.68
CA GLN A 300 -25.43 5.66 -23.73
C GLN A 300 -24.30 4.65 -23.93
N LYS A 301 -24.07 4.28 -25.18
CA LYS A 301 -23.03 3.31 -25.56
C LYS A 301 -21.65 3.75 -25.06
N VAL A 302 -20.96 2.86 -24.36
CA VAL A 302 -19.63 3.07 -23.78
C VAL A 302 -18.57 2.69 -24.82
N THR A 303 -17.58 3.57 -24.98
CA THR A 303 -16.38 3.28 -25.78
C THR A 303 -15.24 2.92 -24.84
N PRO A 304 -14.67 1.70 -24.92
CA PRO A 304 -13.51 1.30 -24.13
C PRO A 304 -12.34 2.27 -24.28
N THR A 305 -11.68 2.62 -23.19
CA THR A 305 -10.47 3.47 -23.24
C THR A 305 -9.26 2.83 -22.57
N LEU A 306 -8.04 3.29 -22.93
CA LEU A 306 -6.83 2.99 -22.16
C LEU A 306 -6.71 3.90 -20.94
N ARG A 307 -7.16 5.17 -21.06
CA ARG A 307 -7.17 6.11 -19.95
C ARG A 307 -7.99 5.62 -18.77
N GLY A 308 -9.12 4.97 -19.04
CA GLY A 308 -10.16 4.67 -18.08
C GLY A 308 -10.70 5.94 -17.41
N VAL A 309 -10.99 5.84 -16.13
CA VAL A 309 -11.49 6.90 -15.27
C VAL A 309 -10.33 7.47 -14.38
N GLY A 310 -10.45 8.60 -13.68
CA GLY A 310 -9.40 9.03 -12.74
C GLY A 310 -9.46 10.49 -12.39
N VAL A 311 -8.33 11.07 -11.96
CA VAL A 311 -8.05 11.43 -10.56
C VAL A 311 -6.58 11.18 -10.25
N SER A 312 -5.66 11.33 -11.21
CA SER A 312 -4.24 10.98 -11.00
C SER A 312 -3.47 12.13 -10.39
N GLN A 313 -2.64 11.83 -9.39
CA GLN A 313 -1.83 12.86 -8.72
C GLN A 313 -0.61 13.22 -9.56
N ALA A 314 -0.34 14.51 -9.79
CA ALA A 314 0.82 14.95 -10.56
C ALA A 314 2.15 14.43 -9.96
N ARG A 315 2.20 14.27 -8.64
CA ARG A 315 3.36 13.75 -7.90
C ARG A 315 3.43 12.22 -7.85
N SER A 316 2.79 11.54 -8.81
CA SER A 316 2.85 10.08 -9.06
C SER A 316 3.44 9.80 -10.45
N ARG A 317 3.69 8.53 -10.77
CA ARG A 317 4.17 8.15 -12.11
C ARG A 317 3.00 8.06 -13.09
N LEU A 318 2.78 9.13 -13.84
CA LEU A 318 1.75 9.20 -14.87
C LEU A 318 2.19 8.43 -16.12
N GLN A 319 1.60 7.26 -16.31
CA GLN A 319 1.73 6.39 -17.48
C GLN A 319 0.89 6.94 -18.63
N ILE A 320 1.48 7.84 -19.43
CA ILE A 320 0.79 8.58 -20.50
C ILE A 320 0.46 7.74 -21.73
N ASP A 321 0.92 6.49 -21.76
CA ASP A 321 0.45 5.45 -22.68
C ASP A 321 -1.05 5.17 -22.52
N ARG A 322 -1.61 5.45 -21.33
CA ARG A 322 -3.05 5.46 -21.06
C ARG A 322 -3.68 6.80 -21.44
N TYR A 323 -3.56 7.15 -22.71
CA TYR A 323 -3.97 8.45 -23.24
C TYR A 323 -5.49 8.61 -23.31
N SER A 324 -5.95 9.86 -23.16
CA SER A 324 -7.30 10.30 -23.54
C SER A 324 -7.40 10.66 -25.02
N ARG A 325 -6.32 11.21 -25.60
CA ARG A 325 -6.20 11.50 -27.04
C ARG A 325 -4.81 11.18 -27.56
N ILE A 326 -4.72 10.68 -28.79
CA ILE A 326 -3.48 10.40 -29.50
C ILE A 326 -3.52 11.06 -30.89
N ALA A 327 -2.40 11.64 -31.34
CA ALA A 327 -2.34 12.38 -32.60
C ALA A 327 -0.94 12.40 -33.22
N GLY A 328 -0.85 12.86 -34.47
CA GLY A 328 0.43 13.10 -35.16
C GLY A 328 1.26 11.84 -35.45
N GLY A 329 0.64 10.66 -35.31
CA GLY A 329 1.29 9.36 -35.44
C GLY A 329 2.05 8.90 -34.20
N ALA A 330 1.77 9.45 -33.02
CA ALA A 330 2.16 8.79 -31.77
C ALA A 330 1.55 7.38 -31.69
N ASP A 331 2.22 6.48 -30.97
CA ASP A 331 1.82 5.07 -30.86
C ASP A 331 2.13 4.52 -29.46
N ILE A 332 1.53 3.39 -29.08
CA ILE A 332 1.74 2.70 -27.79
C ILE A 332 2.37 1.34 -28.04
N ALA A 333 3.40 1.00 -27.26
CA ALA A 333 4.08 -0.29 -27.33
C ALA A 333 4.37 -0.84 -25.94
N PHE A 334 4.56 -2.15 -25.79
CA PHE A 334 4.99 -2.71 -24.51
C PHE A 334 6.39 -2.22 -24.13
N LEU A 335 6.63 -2.05 -22.82
CA LEU A 335 7.96 -1.79 -22.28
C LEU A 335 8.90 -2.97 -22.51
N ASP A 336 8.37 -4.18 -22.30
CA ASP A 336 9.06 -5.45 -22.49
C ASP A 336 8.06 -6.52 -22.94
N THR A 337 8.30 -7.16 -24.09
CA THR A 337 7.42 -8.22 -24.60
C THR A 337 7.67 -9.58 -23.96
N THR A 338 8.69 -9.71 -23.11
CA THR A 338 8.95 -10.90 -22.29
C THR A 338 8.26 -10.83 -20.93
N ASN A 339 7.84 -9.64 -20.51
CA ASN A 339 7.09 -9.41 -19.28
C ASN A 339 6.07 -8.27 -19.46
N TYR A 340 4.86 -8.63 -19.88
CA TYR A 340 3.80 -7.67 -20.18
C TYR A 340 3.33 -6.87 -18.95
N PHE A 341 3.47 -7.39 -17.73
CA PHE A 341 3.10 -6.69 -16.49
C PHE A 341 3.95 -5.44 -16.22
N LEU A 342 5.11 -5.29 -16.89
CA LEU A 342 5.85 -4.02 -16.87
C LEU A 342 5.06 -2.87 -17.50
N GLY A 343 4.05 -3.17 -18.31
CA GLY A 343 3.16 -2.18 -18.94
C GLY A 343 3.67 -1.70 -20.30
N TRP A 344 3.24 -0.49 -20.67
CA TRP A 344 3.48 0.10 -21.97
C TRP A 344 4.32 1.38 -21.89
N LYS A 345 4.72 1.84 -23.05
CA LYS A 345 5.40 3.11 -23.30
C LYS A 345 4.71 3.85 -24.43
N THR A 346 4.77 5.17 -24.39
CA THR A 346 4.39 6.02 -25.51
C THR A 346 5.56 6.20 -26.47
N VAL A 347 5.33 5.99 -27.76
CA VAL A 347 6.30 6.19 -28.84
C VAL A 347 5.93 7.44 -29.64
N PHE A 348 6.88 8.38 -29.72
CA PHE A 348 6.79 9.58 -30.54
C PHE A 348 7.73 9.44 -31.74
N PRO A 349 7.26 8.88 -32.87
CA PRO A 349 8.16 8.55 -33.99
C PRO A 349 8.64 9.79 -34.73
N LYS A 350 7.84 10.86 -34.79
CA LYS A 350 8.17 12.07 -35.56
C LYS A 350 7.61 13.33 -34.93
N ARG A 351 8.14 14.48 -35.35
CA ARG A 351 7.65 15.80 -34.95
C ARG A 351 6.13 15.91 -35.17
N GLY A 352 5.42 16.44 -34.18
CA GLY A 352 3.97 16.60 -34.15
C GLY A 352 3.22 15.40 -33.54
N ALA A 353 3.89 14.27 -33.29
CA ALA A 353 3.33 13.17 -32.51
C ALA A 353 3.00 13.68 -31.09
N ALA A 354 1.80 13.37 -30.60
CA ALA A 354 1.31 13.86 -29.32
C ALA A 354 0.35 12.88 -28.64
N VAL A 355 0.37 12.89 -27.30
CA VAL A 355 -0.66 12.28 -26.46
C VAL A 355 -1.19 13.30 -25.45
N GLU A 356 -2.46 13.18 -25.09
CA GLU A 356 -3.09 13.91 -24.00
C GLU A 356 -3.56 12.94 -22.92
N TYR A 357 -3.35 13.32 -21.67
CA TYR A 357 -3.73 12.58 -20.48
C TYR A 357 -4.56 13.49 -19.58
N ASP A 358 -5.83 13.15 -19.41
CA ASP A 358 -6.79 14.00 -18.69
C ASP A 358 -6.81 13.74 -17.18
N ASP A 359 -7.39 14.68 -16.44
CA ASP A 359 -7.68 14.57 -15.01
C ASP A 359 -6.41 14.31 -14.15
N VAL A 360 -5.45 15.25 -14.20
CA VAL A 360 -4.26 15.26 -13.35
C VAL A 360 -4.34 16.35 -12.29
N ASP A 361 -4.31 15.98 -11.02
CA ASP A 361 -4.32 16.89 -9.89
C ASP A 361 -2.91 17.37 -9.53
N PHE A 362 -2.64 18.65 -9.77
CA PHE A 362 -1.39 19.31 -9.37
C PHE A 362 -1.39 19.79 -7.91
N GLY A 363 -2.53 19.67 -7.22
CA GLY A 363 -2.73 20.15 -5.87
C GLY A 363 -2.83 21.67 -5.79
N THR A 364 -2.76 22.19 -4.56
CA THR A 364 -2.84 23.63 -4.27
C THR A 364 -1.49 24.33 -4.30
N GLU A 365 -0.40 23.59 -4.41
CA GLU A 365 0.96 24.12 -4.52
C GLU A 365 1.57 23.80 -5.88
N ALA A 366 2.05 24.85 -6.56
CA ALA A 366 2.68 24.71 -7.86
C ALA A 366 3.92 23.80 -7.79
N VAL A 367 3.90 22.74 -8.59
CA VAL A 367 5.04 21.83 -8.81
C VAL A 367 6.27 22.61 -9.30
N LYS A 368 7.46 22.15 -8.91
CA LYS A 368 8.73 22.83 -9.19
C LYS A 368 9.55 22.10 -10.23
N GLU A 369 9.30 20.81 -10.44
CA GLU A 369 10.05 20.01 -11.38
C GLU A 369 9.15 19.05 -12.16
N ALA A 370 9.43 18.86 -13.45
CA ALA A 370 8.92 17.74 -14.23
C ALA A 370 10.00 16.64 -14.28
N VAL A 371 9.58 15.40 -14.07
CA VAL A 371 10.40 14.20 -14.07
C VAL A 371 9.87 13.27 -15.15
N VAL A 372 10.71 12.92 -16.12
CA VAL A 372 10.28 12.11 -17.27
C VAL A 372 11.26 10.97 -17.49
N ARG A 373 10.75 9.73 -17.50
CA ARG A 373 11.55 8.55 -17.87
C ARG A 373 11.45 8.33 -19.36
N VAL A 374 12.59 8.52 -20.04
CA VAL A 374 12.67 8.60 -21.50
C VAL A 374 13.80 7.72 -22.04
N ASN A 375 13.60 7.20 -23.24
CA ASN A 375 14.62 6.55 -24.04
C ASN A 375 14.67 7.20 -25.43
N THR A 376 15.87 7.62 -25.85
CA THR A 376 16.12 8.11 -27.20
C THR A 376 17.58 7.92 -27.61
N THR A 377 17.82 7.68 -28.89
CA THR A 377 19.18 7.56 -29.47
C THR A 377 19.75 8.90 -29.92
N ARG A 378 18.92 9.95 -30.04
CA ARG A 378 19.30 11.29 -30.49
C ARG A 378 18.69 12.37 -29.59
N PRO A 379 19.33 13.56 -29.46
CA PRO A 379 18.73 14.66 -28.73
C PRO A 379 17.35 15.05 -29.28
N ALA A 380 16.41 15.30 -28.39
CA ALA A 380 15.02 15.62 -28.73
C ALA A 380 14.44 16.70 -27.81
N THR A 381 13.24 17.16 -28.12
CA THR A 381 12.49 18.09 -27.27
C THR A 381 11.02 17.72 -27.25
N ILE A 382 10.52 17.42 -26.06
CA ILE A 382 9.12 17.19 -25.77
C ILE A 382 8.56 18.47 -25.14
N ARG A 383 7.47 18.99 -25.70
CA ARG A 383 6.69 20.05 -25.08
C ARG A 383 5.66 19.40 -24.17
N LEU A 384 5.75 19.72 -22.89
CA LEU A 384 4.67 19.49 -21.93
C LEU A 384 3.77 20.71 -21.94
N SER A 385 2.47 20.49 -21.93
CA SER A 385 1.49 21.56 -21.83
C SER A 385 0.35 21.14 -20.91
N ALA A 386 -0.18 22.10 -20.17
CA ALA A 386 -1.31 21.88 -19.28
C ALA A 386 -2.47 22.78 -19.66
N GLN A 387 -3.68 22.25 -19.49
CA GLN A 387 -4.93 22.93 -19.74
C GLN A 387 -5.88 22.62 -18.59
N LEU A 388 -6.47 23.68 -18.01
CA LEU A 388 -7.50 23.51 -17.00
C LEU A 388 -8.65 22.67 -17.58
N ALA A 389 -9.14 21.69 -16.81
CA ALA A 389 -10.26 20.87 -17.23
C ALA A 389 -11.46 21.76 -17.60
N GLY A 390 -12.00 21.58 -18.82
CA GLY A 390 -13.11 22.38 -19.36
C GLY A 390 -12.74 23.75 -19.97
N ALA A 391 -11.48 24.20 -19.88
CA ALA A 391 -11.03 25.40 -20.58
C ALA A 391 -10.83 25.13 -22.08
N THR A 392 -10.81 26.18 -22.91
CA THR A 392 -10.56 26.08 -24.38
C THR A 392 -9.17 26.54 -24.81
N LYS A 393 -8.33 27.01 -23.88
CA LYS A 393 -6.97 27.48 -24.14
C LYS A 393 -5.99 26.86 -23.17
N GLN A 394 -4.80 26.51 -23.68
CA GLN A 394 -3.68 26.07 -22.87
C GLN A 394 -3.27 27.18 -21.89
N SER A 395 -3.10 26.81 -20.63
CA SER A 395 -2.71 27.73 -19.55
C SER A 395 -1.21 27.72 -19.32
N TRP A 396 -0.50 26.66 -19.72
CA TRP A 396 0.91 26.47 -19.40
C TRP A 396 1.64 25.57 -20.40
N THR A 397 2.93 25.84 -20.65
CA THR A 397 3.82 25.01 -21.47
C THR A 397 5.24 25.01 -20.94
N ALA A 398 5.95 23.88 -21.06
CA ALA A 398 7.37 23.77 -20.78
C ALA A 398 8.06 22.83 -21.80
N ASP A 399 9.24 23.23 -22.27
CA ASP A 399 10.01 22.47 -23.26
C ASP A 399 11.12 21.66 -22.57
N LEU A 400 10.92 20.35 -22.48
CA LEU A 400 11.88 19.40 -21.95
C LEU A 400 12.92 19.05 -23.02
N LYS A 401 14.15 19.52 -22.84
CA LYS A 401 15.29 19.15 -23.69
C LYS A 401 15.85 17.81 -23.22
N ILE A 402 15.88 16.83 -24.12
CA ILE A 402 16.24 15.46 -23.80
C ILE A 402 17.57 15.14 -24.51
N PRO A 403 18.65 14.81 -23.78
CA PRO A 403 19.89 14.34 -24.41
C PRO A 403 19.70 12.94 -25.02
N ALA A 404 20.66 12.48 -25.82
CA ALA A 404 20.69 11.07 -26.20
C ALA A 404 20.98 10.21 -24.95
N THR A 405 20.08 9.29 -24.61
CA THR A 405 20.17 8.50 -23.37
C THR A 405 20.72 7.10 -23.62
N ARG A 406 20.46 6.51 -24.80
CA ARG A 406 20.86 5.13 -25.17
C ARG A 406 20.44 4.10 -24.12
N GLY A 407 19.16 4.10 -23.80
CA GLY A 407 18.55 3.36 -22.69
C GLY A 407 17.60 4.26 -21.90
N TRP A 408 16.82 3.65 -21.00
CA TRP A 408 15.92 4.39 -20.13
C TRP A 408 16.71 5.25 -19.14
N GLN A 409 16.43 6.54 -19.13
CA GLN A 409 17.00 7.50 -18.19
C GLN A 409 15.92 8.46 -17.70
N VAL A 410 16.09 8.98 -16.49
CA VAL A 410 15.22 10.02 -15.94
C VAL A 410 15.81 11.39 -16.30
N VAL A 411 15.01 12.22 -16.95
CA VAL A 411 15.35 13.62 -17.26
C VAL A 411 14.46 14.54 -16.45
N ARG A 412 15.08 15.55 -15.86
CA ARG A 412 14.45 16.51 -14.95
C ARG A 412 14.43 17.91 -15.56
N LEU A 413 13.34 18.64 -15.37
CA LEU A 413 13.19 20.03 -15.82
C LEU A 413 12.60 20.89 -14.70
N LYS A 414 13.35 21.92 -14.29
CA LYS A 414 12.82 22.96 -13.39
C LYS A 414 11.72 23.76 -14.09
N LEU A 415 10.60 23.90 -13.42
CA LEU A 415 9.41 24.55 -13.93
C LEU A 415 9.24 25.96 -13.36
N LYS A 416 8.65 26.85 -14.15
CA LYS A 416 8.21 28.18 -13.72
C LYS A 416 6.71 28.28 -13.97
N ASN A 417 5.98 28.89 -13.03
CA ASN A 417 4.54 29.13 -13.12
C ASN A 417 3.74 27.86 -13.47
N ALA A 418 4.09 26.72 -12.87
CA ALA A 418 3.44 25.45 -13.15
C ALA A 418 1.95 25.49 -12.76
N PRO A 419 1.10 24.68 -13.43
CA PRO A 419 -0.32 24.63 -13.13
C PRO A 419 -0.61 24.19 -11.69
N MET A 420 -1.79 24.55 -11.21
CA MET A 420 -2.38 24.10 -9.94
C MET A 420 -3.78 23.55 -10.21
N GLY A 421 -4.29 22.74 -9.29
CA GLY A 421 -5.56 22.05 -9.42
C GLY A 421 -5.56 21.00 -10.54
N ILE A 422 -6.76 20.62 -10.99
CA ILE A 422 -6.94 19.55 -11.97
C ILE A 422 -6.74 20.10 -13.40
N ASN A 423 -5.78 19.52 -14.12
CA ASN A 423 -5.43 19.88 -15.49
C ASN A 423 -5.24 18.63 -16.35
N ASN A 424 -5.50 18.77 -17.64
CA ASN A 424 -5.09 17.79 -18.64
C ASN A 424 -3.65 18.09 -19.06
N ILE A 425 -2.85 17.04 -19.27
CA ILE A 425 -1.46 17.16 -19.72
C ILE A 425 -1.36 16.67 -21.15
N LYS A 426 -0.79 17.49 -22.03
CA LYS A 426 -0.39 17.09 -23.38
C LYS A 426 1.13 17.05 -23.49
N SER A 427 1.64 15.92 -24.00
CA SER A 427 3.04 15.70 -24.36
C SER A 427 3.16 15.66 -25.87
N GLU A 428 4.01 16.52 -26.46
CA GLU A 428 4.19 16.63 -27.90
C GLU A 428 5.66 16.66 -28.31
N LEU A 429 6.04 15.86 -29.31
CA LEU A 429 7.39 15.89 -29.89
C LEU A 429 7.53 17.09 -30.83
N ILE A 430 8.25 18.13 -30.40
CA ILE A 430 8.45 19.35 -31.20
C ILE A 430 9.78 19.37 -31.95
N LYS A 431 10.77 18.56 -31.51
CA LYS A 431 12.07 18.38 -32.18
C LYS A 431 12.61 16.97 -31.94
N GLY A 432 13.13 16.32 -32.97
CA GLY A 432 13.69 14.96 -32.89
C GLY A 432 12.79 13.92 -33.55
N THR A 433 13.10 12.64 -33.32
CA THR A 433 12.41 11.46 -33.87
C THR A 433 12.65 10.28 -32.91
N ASN A 434 11.72 9.32 -32.89
CA ASN A 434 11.82 8.08 -32.11
C ASN A 434 12.16 8.31 -30.63
N VAL A 435 11.34 9.12 -29.96
CA VAL A 435 11.40 9.30 -28.51
C VAL A 435 10.41 8.35 -27.86
N GLU A 436 10.84 7.59 -26.86
CA GLU A 436 9.97 6.72 -26.08
C GLU A 436 9.84 7.26 -24.66
N ILE A 437 8.62 7.39 -24.15
CA ILE A 437 8.35 7.82 -22.77
C ILE A 437 7.61 6.70 -22.05
N ASP A 438 8.13 6.29 -20.90
CA ASP A 438 7.45 5.37 -19.98
C ASP A 438 6.44 6.17 -19.14
N TYR A 439 6.95 7.07 -18.29
CA TYR A 439 6.12 7.93 -17.46
C TYR A 439 6.59 9.38 -17.47
N ILE A 440 5.64 10.26 -17.15
CA ILE A 440 5.90 11.62 -16.68
C ILE A 440 5.44 11.73 -15.23
N GLY A 441 5.96 12.70 -14.50
CA GLY A 441 5.47 13.06 -13.18
C GLY A 441 6.14 14.33 -12.72
N PHE A 442 5.85 14.75 -11.50
CA PHE A 442 6.31 16.03 -10.98
C PHE A 442 6.91 15.90 -9.57
N ASP A 443 7.93 16.71 -9.28
CA ASP A 443 8.66 16.75 -8.02
C ASP A 443 9.38 15.42 -7.65
N MET A 444 9.15 14.83 -6.46
CA MET A 444 10.00 13.75 -5.92
C MET A 444 9.70 12.32 -6.38
N LEU A 445 8.47 12.05 -6.87
CA LEU A 445 8.00 10.72 -7.31
C LEU A 445 8.43 9.52 -6.42
N PRO A 446 7.99 9.47 -5.15
CA PRO A 446 8.29 8.32 -4.27
C PRO A 446 7.69 7.02 -4.81
N TRP A 447 8.20 5.89 -4.35
CA TRP A 447 7.78 4.58 -4.86
C TRP A 447 6.38 4.20 -4.39
N GLU A 448 5.62 3.54 -5.25
CA GLU A 448 4.20 3.23 -5.01
C GLU A 448 3.95 1.84 -4.40
N GLN A 449 4.99 1.02 -4.29
CA GLN A 449 5.00 -0.31 -3.69
C GLN A 449 6.26 -0.49 -2.84
N GLY A 450 6.16 -1.29 -1.77
CA GLY A 450 7.26 -1.56 -0.85
C GLY A 450 8.16 -2.72 -1.29
N ALA A 451 9.28 -2.89 -0.58
CA ALA A 451 10.25 -3.94 -0.82
C ALA A 451 9.74 -5.37 -0.59
N PHE A 452 8.72 -5.59 0.25
CA PHE A 452 8.13 -6.93 0.43
C PHE A 452 7.48 -7.47 -0.85
N VAL A 453 7.03 -6.57 -1.74
CA VAL A 453 6.45 -6.91 -3.05
C VAL A 453 7.53 -6.85 -4.13
N THR A 454 8.33 -5.79 -4.13
CA THR A 454 9.24 -5.49 -5.26
C THR A 454 10.62 -6.14 -5.14
N GLY A 455 11.07 -6.48 -3.92
CA GLY A 455 12.46 -6.87 -3.64
C GLY A 455 13.49 -5.75 -3.86
N GLN A 456 13.05 -4.52 -4.15
CA GLN A 456 13.92 -3.39 -4.50
C GLN A 456 13.95 -2.36 -3.36
N TYR A 457 15.03 -1.58 -3.32
CA TYR A 457 15.24 -0.52 -2.32
C TYR A 457 15.72 0.76 -2.98
N ARG A 458 15.06 1.87 -2.65
CA ARG A 458 15.35 3.19 -3.21
C ARG A 458 16.69 3.72 -2.69
N ASN A 459 17.59 4.11 -3.60
CA ASN A 459 18.82 4.82 -3.25
C ASN A 459 18.65 6.31 -3.60
N LEU A 460 18.14 7.07 -2.64
CA LEU A 460 17.88 8.49 -2.78
C LEU A 460 19.15 9.33 -2.96
N PHE A 461 20.27 8.93 -2.38
CA PHE A 461 21.54 9.61 -2.64
C PHE A 461 21.97 9.47 -4.12
N ALA A 462 21.81 8.27 -4.71
CA ALA A 462 22.10 8.09 -6.12
C ALA A 462 21.11 8.88 -7.02
N GLU A 463 19.82 8.92 -6.65
CA GLU A 463 18.82 9.75 -7.35
C GLU A 463 19.11 11.25 -7.28
N MET A 464 19.81 11.68 -6.22
CA MET A 464 20.32 13.05 -6.05
C MET A 464 21.59 13.34 -6.85
N GLY A 465 22.17 12.32 -7.49
CA GLY A 465 23.35 12.45 -8.34
C GLY A 465 24.69 12.20 -7.63
N TYR A 466 24.68 11.77 -6.36
CA TYR A 466 25.92 11.36 -5.69
C TYR A 466 26.43 10.04 -6.28
N ALA A 467 27.74 9.93 -6.48
CA ALA A 467 28.34 8.71 -7.04
C ALA A 467 28.25 7.55 -6.05
N GLN A 468 27.98 6.34 -6.55
CA GLN A 468 27.84 5.15 -5.70
C GLN A 468 29.07 4.90 -4.81
N ALA A 469 30.28 5.12 -5.33
CA ALA A 469 31.51 4.99 -4.56
C ALA A 469 31.58 5.96 -3.36
N ASP A 470 31.10 7.19 -3.52
CA ASP A 470 31.07 8.17 -2.43
C ASP A 470 30.01 7.80 -1.39
N ILE A 471 28.86 7.28 -1.83
CA ILE A 471 27.79 6.80 -0.94
C ILE A 471 28.32 5.66 -0.07
N ASP A 472 28.94 4.66 -0.69
CA ASP A 472 29.51 3.51 0.02
C ASP A 472 30.62 3.95 0.99
N ALA A 473 31.52 4.85 0.57
CA ALA A 473 32.57 5.39 1.43
C ALA A 473 32.02 6.15 2.64
N LYS A 474 30.95 6.93 2.46
CA LYS A 474 30.34 7.72 3.53
C LYS A 474 29.61 6.85 4.55
N LEU A 475 28.91 5.82 4.07
CA LEU A 475 28.30 4.80 4.93
C LEU A 475 29.36 4.05 5.74
N GLN A 476 30.44 3.60 5.08
CA GLN A 476 31.54 2.93 5.73
C GLN A 476 32.18 3.81 6.81
N SER A 477 32.43 5.09 6.51
CA SER A 477 32.98 6.04 7.48
C SER A 477 32.04 6.26 8.67
N ALA A 478 30.73 6.32 8.47
CA ALA A 478 29.77 6.43 9.56
C ALA A 478 29.74 5.18 10.45
N PHE A 479 29.77 3.98 9.85
CA PHE A 479 29.88 2.72 10.58
C PHE A 479 31.20 2.62 11.36
N ASP A 480 32.34 2.87 10.70
CA ASP A 480 33.65 2.79 11.33
C ASP A 480 33.78 3.78 12.48
N GLY A 481 33.23 4.99 12.35
CA GLY A 481 33.21 5.99 13.43
C GLY A 481 32.55 5.47 14.71
N LEU A 482 31.47 4.70 14.59
CA LEU A 482 30.71 4.17 15.73
C LEU A 482 31.29 2.87 16.29
N PHE A 483 31.89 2.01 15.45
CA PHE A 483 32.35 0.69 15.89
C PHE A 483 33.85 0.62 16.18
N PHE A 484 34.66 1.42 15.48
CA PHE A 484 36.12 1.31 15.52
C PHE A 484 36.85 2.65 15.69
N GLY A 485 36.13 3.77 15.57
CA GLY A 485 36.67 5.11 15.66
C GLY A 485 37.08 5.54 17.08
N PRO A 486 37.68 6.74 17.22
CA PRO A 486 38.12 7.26 18.52
C PRO A 486 36.96 7.51 19.49
N ASN A 487 35.78 7.81 18.97
CA ASN A 487 34.55 8.03 19.75
C ASN A 487 33.57 6.86 19.63
N LYS A 488 34.09 5.65 19.37
CA LYS A 488 33.25 4.45 19.19
C LYS A 488 32.37 4.18 20.40
N VAL A 489 31.23 3.56 20.14
CA VAL A 489 30.28 3.08 21.14
C VAL A 489 30.35 1.56 21.33
N TYR A 490 31.06 0.83 20.46
CA TYR A 490 31.26 -0.62 20.54
C TYR A 490 32.54 -1.02 21.29
N PHE A 491 32.39 -1.90 22.27
CA PHE A 491 33.48 -2.36 23.13
C PHE A 491 33.47 -3.88 23.29
N GLU A 492 34.60 -4.52 22.95
CA GLU A 492 34.79 -5.96 23.11
C GLU A 492 35.11 -6.33 24.56
N VAL A 493 34.61 -7.48 25.01
CA VAL A 493 34.81 -8.04 26.35
C VAL A 493 35.28 -9.48 26.22
N GLY A 494 36.55 -9.72 26.50
CA GLY A 494 37.18 -11.03 26.28
C GLY A 494 37.10 -11.44 24.80
N ASP A 495 37.06 -12.75 24.56
CA ASP A 495 37.19 -13.30 23.21
C ASP A 495 35.87 -13.44 22.46
N ASP A 496 34.71 -13.36 23.12
CA ASP A 496 33.42 -13.76 22.54
C ASP A 496 32.23 -12.84 22.85
N MET A 497 32.41 -11.73 23.58
CA MET A 497 31.35 -10.78 23.93
C MET A 497 31.72 -9.34 23.56
N ALA A 498 30.70 -8.48 23.45
CA ALA A 498 30.85 -7.04 23.28
C ALA A 498 29.58 -6.31 23.72
N TYR A 499 29.68 -5.00 23.98
CA TYR A 499 28.53 -4.15 24.27
C TYR A 499 28.57 -2.83 23.49
N ILE A 500 27.40 -2.19 23.37
CA ILE A 500 27.23 -0.81 22.92
C ILE A 500 27.01 0.06 24.16
N SER A 501 27.88 1.05 24.38
CA SER A 501 27.79 1.98 25.52
C SER A 501 27.13 3.28 25.13
N ASP A 502 26.18 3.73 25.93
CA ASP A 502 25.80 5.14 25.99
C ASP A 502 26.90 5.87 26.78
N ILE A 503 27.86 6.44 26.04
CA ILE A 503 29.07 7.04 26.61
C ILE A 503 28.73 8.21 27.53
N LYS A 504 27.70 8.99 27.21
CA LYS A 504 27.30 10.17 27.99
C LYS A 504 26.61 9.80 29.30
N ASN A 505 25.86 8.69 29.33
CA ASN A 505 25.17 8.22 30.54
C ASN A 505 25.96 7.14 31.31
N HIS A 506 27.10 6.71 30.79
CA HIS A 506 27.99 5.71 31.39
C HIS A 506 27.30 4.36 31.64
N ASP A 507 26.40 3.96 30.75
CA ASP A 507 25.65 2.70 30.83
C ASP A 507 25.57 1.95 29.48
N VAL A 508 25.03 0.73 29.54
CA VAL A 508 24.73 -0.16 28.42
C VAL A 508 23.21 -0.34 28.40
N ARG A 509 22.58 0.04 27.29
CA ARG A 509 21.12 0.07 27.15
C ARG A 509 20.62 -0.98 26.15
N THR A 510 19.44 -1.54 26.41
CA THR A 510 18.84 -2.55 25.50
C THR A 510 18.62 -1.96 24.11
N GLU A 511 18.21 -0.70 24.03
CA GLU A 511 18.10 0.07 22.80
C GLU A 511 19.40 -0.03 21.97
N GLY A 512 20.51 0.48 22.48
CA GLY A 512 21.79 0.50 21.78
C GLY A 512 22.34 -0.89 21.43
N MET A 513 22.18 -1.85 22.34
CA MET A 513 22.56 -3.25 22.08
C MET A 513 21.78 -3.84 20.91
N SER A 514 20.47 -3.65 20.90
CA SER A 514 19.58 -4.14 19.85
C SER A 514 19.78 -3.41 18.52
N TYR A 515 20.10 -2.11 18.56
CA TYR A 515 20.48 -1.32 17.38
C TYR A 515 21.80 -1.81 16.78
N GLY A 516 22.80 -2.07 17.63
CA GLY A 516 24.08 -2.64 17.21
C GLY A 516 23.92 -4.00 16.53
N MET A 517 23.04 -4.85 17.05
CA MET A 517 22.68 -6.13 16.40
C MET A 517 22.00 -5.92 15.05
N MET A 518 21.03 -5.01 14.96
CA MET A 518 20.37 -4.68 13.69
C MET A 518 21.38 -4.17 12.65
N ILE A 519 22.28 -3.25 13.04
CA ILE A 519 23.33 -2.75 12.15
C ILE A 519 24.25 -3.90 11.72
N ALA A 520 24.70 -4.73 12.65
CA ALA A 520 25.61 -5.84 12.35
C ALA A 520 25.01 -6.84 11.36
N VAL A 521 23.73 -7.21 11.50
CA VAL A 521 23.09 -8.14 10.55
C VAL A 521 22.88 -7.51 9.17
N GLN A 522 22.52 -6.22 9.09
CA GLN A 522 22.40 -5.50 7.81
C GLN A 522 23.74 -5.36 7.07
N TRP A 523 24.85 -5.33 7.83
CA TRP A 523 26.22 -5.24 7.31
C TRP A 523 26.91 -6.61 7.12
N ASP A 524 26.21 -7.71 7.34
CA ASP A 524 26.76 -9.07 7.28
C ASP A 524 27.98 -9.26 8.21
N LYS A 525 27.91 -8.71 9.43
CA LYS A 525 28.96 -8.77 10.47
C LYS A 525 28.58 -9.75 11.59
N LYS A 526 28.57 -11.04 11.25
CA LYS A 526 28.19 -12.13 12.18
C LYS A 526 28.92 -12.11 13.52
N ASP A 527 30.23 -11.89 13.52
CA ASP A 527 31.02 -11.88 14.77
C ASP A 527 30.59 -10.75 15.73
N ILE A 528 30.41 -9.53 15.20
CA ILE A 528 29.90 -8.39 15.99
C ILE A 528 28.51 -8.71 16.54
N PHE A 529 27.62 -9.24 15.70
CA PHE A 529 26.27 -9.63 16.11
C PHE A 529 26.28 -10.65 17.25
N ASP A 530 27.04 -11.73 17.10
CA ASP A 530 27.11 -12.82 18.07
C ASP A 530 27.69 -12.33 19.40
N ARG A 531 28.71 -11.46 19.37
CA ARG A 531 29.30 -10.84 20.56
C ARG A 531 28.30 -10.00 21.34
N LEU A 532 27.56 -9.14 20.64
CA LEU A 532 26.52 -8.31 21.23
C LEU A 532 25.40 -9.17 21.82
N TRP A 533 24.95 -10.18 21.10
CA TRP A 533 23.90 -11.09 21.55
C TRP A 533 24.32 -11.86 22.82
N ARG A 534 25.53 -12.43 22.85
CA ARG A 534 26.03 -13.16 24.02
C ARG A 534 26.10 -12.27 25.26
N TRP A 535 26.56 -11.02 25.12
CA TRP A 535 26.59 -10.09 26.23
C TRP A 535 25.17 -9.74 26.72
N ALA A 536 24.26 -9.39 25.80
CA ALA A 536 22.88 -9.07 26.13
C ALA A 536 22.18 -10.24 26.84
N LYS A 537 22.32 -11.46 26.31
CA LYS A 537 21.75 -12.68 26.90
C LYS A 537 22.32 -12.96 28.30
N ARG A 538 23.63 -12.78 28.49
CA ARG A 538 24.31 -13.06 29.75
C ARG A 538 23.96 -12.07 30.87
N TYR A 539 24.00 -10.77 30.58
CA TYR A 539 23.92 -9.74 31.60
C TYR A 539 22.56 -9.05 31.67
N MET A 540 21.90 -8.87 30.53
CA MET A 540 20.64 -8.12 30.47
C MET A 540 19.42 -9.04 30.56
N GLN A 541 19.41 -10.19 29.88
CA GLN A 541 18.23 -11.04 29.84
C GLN A 541 17.95 -11.70 31.21
N HIS A 542 16.70 -11.64 31.64
CA HIS A 542 16.20 -12.42 32.76
C HIS A 542 16.02 -13.87 32.32
N GLN A 543 16.79 -14.78 32.91
CA GLN A 543 16.74 -16.22 32.56
C GLN A 543 15.59 -16.96 33.28
N GLN A 544 15.06 -16.39 34.35
CA GLN A 544 14.05 -17.00 35.22
C GLN A 544 13.13 -15.96 35.88
N GLY A 545 12.09 -16.43 36.55
CA GLY A 545 11.13 -15.60 37.26
C GLY A 545 10.10 -14.92 36.34
N PRO A 546 9.26 -14.02 36.89
CA PRO A 546 8.17 -13.39 36.14
C PRO A 546 8.63 -12.58 34.92
N ARG A 547 9.85 -12.02 34.96
CA ARG A 547 10.45 -11.26 33.86
C ARG A 547 11.21 -12.12 32.84
N LYS A 548 11.18 -13.46 32.97
CA LYS A 548 11.90 -14.37 32.06
C LYS A 548 11.68 -13.96 30.59
N GLY A 549 12.77 -13.92 29.83
CA GLY A 549 12.78 -13.56 28.41
C GLY A 549 12.87 -12.06 28.11
N TYR A 550 12.62 -11.17 29.09
CA TYR A 550 12.86 -9.73 28.96
C TYR A 550 14.26 -9.33 29.39
N PHE A 551 14.66 -8.12 29.01
CA PHE A 551 16.01 -7.61 29.20
C PHE A 551 16.00 -6.41 30.15
N ARG A 552 17.00 -6.32 31.01
CA ARG A 552 17.23 -5.16 31.87
C ARG A 552 17.61 -3.97 31.00
N TRP A 553 16.77 -2.94 30.98
CA TRP A 553 16.93 -1.83 30.04
C TRP A 553 18.25 -1.07 30.19
N SER A 554 18.86 -1.06 31.39
CA SER A 554 20.15 -0.44 31.67
C SER A 554 21.01 -1.27 32.63
N CYS A 555 22.27 -1.46 32.23
CA CYS A 555 23.34 -2.08 33.00
C CYS A 555 24.59 -1.20 32.97
N LYS A 556 25.48 -1.34 33.95
CA LYS A 556 26.86 -0.85 33.86
C LYS A 556 27.64 -1.65 32.83
N THR A 557 28.79 -1.14 32.41
CA THR A 557 29.67 -1.79 31.42
C THR A 557 30.25 -3.14 31.89
N ASP A 558 30.29 -3.39 33.20
CA ASP A 558 30.66 -4.68 33.79
C ASP A 558 29.49 -5.70 33.86
N GLY A 559 28.31 -5.32 33.38
CA GLY A 559 27.09 -6.14 33.39
C GLY A 559 26.25 -6.01 34.66
N THR A 560 26.66 -5.21 35.65
CA THR A 560 25.87 -4.96 36.85
C THR A 560 24.58 -4.20 36.51
N PRO A 561 23.38 -4.67 36.90
CA PRO A 561 22.12 -3.98 36.63
C PRO A 561 22.04 -2.59 37.26
N ASN A 562 21.68 -1.57 36.48
CA ASN A 562 21.17 -0.30 37.01
C ASN A 562 19.67 -0.39 37.30
N SER A 563 18.95 -1.19 36.49
CA SER A 563 17.51 -1.43 36.62
C SER A 563 17.15 -2.90 36.36
N GLN A 564 16.05 -3.37 36.94
CA GLN A 564 15.47 -4.69 36.64
C GLN A 564 14.35 -4.64 35.59
N GLY A 565 13.84 -3.44 35.28
CA GLY A 565 12.78 -3.23 34.29
C GLY A 565 13.28 -3.40 32.85
N ALA A 566 12.34 -3.47 31.91
CA ALA A 566 12.60 -3.57 30.46
C ALA A 566 12.13 -2.31 29.73
N ALA A 567 12.64 -2.10 28.51
CA ALA A 567 12.22 -1.04 27.60
C ALA A 567 11.85 -1.69 26.27
N SER A 568 10.57 -1.61 25.91
CA SER A 568 9.94 -2.48 24.91
C SER A 568 10.55 -2.40 23.51
N ASP A 569 11.11 -1.25 23.15
CA ASP A 569 11.82 -1.04 21.88
C ASP A 569 13.06 -1.92 21.75
N GLY A 570 13.78 -2.16 22.84
CA GLY A 570 14.91 -3.08 22.87
C GLY A 570 14.51 -4.50 22.47
N GLU A 571 13.48 -5.07 23.12
CA GLU A 571 12.93 -6.37 22.75
C GLU A 571 12.46 -6.41 21.28
N LEU A 572 11.78 -5.37 20.81
CA LEU A 572 11.28 -5.24 19.43
C LEU A 572 12.42 -5.37 18.41
N TYR A 573 13.55 -4.66 18.63
CA TYR A 573 14.72 -4.75 17.76
C TYR A 573 15.48 -6.08 17.93
N PHE A 574 15.60 -6.62 19.14
CA PHE A 574 16.25 -7.93 19.35
C PHE A 574 15.57 -9.04 18.55
N VAL A 575 14.24 -9.16 18.69
CA VAL A 575 13.46 -10.17 17.97
C VAL A 575 13.66 -10.04 16.46
N THR A 576 13.51 -8.83 15.92
CA THR A 576 13.64 -8.60 14.47
C THR A 576 15.05 -8.89 13.97
N SER A 577 16.07 -8.47 14.71
CA SER A 577 17.48 -8.70 14.35
C SER A 577 17.84 -10.18 14.37
N LEU A 578 17.31 -10.95 15.33
CA LEU A 578 17.48 -12.41 15.42
C LEU A 578 16.78 -13.15 14.27
N ILE A 579 15.57 -12.74 13.89
CA ILE A 579 14.88 -13.29 12.71
C ILE A 579 15.72 -13.05 11.45
N PHE A 580 16.25 -11.84 11.27
CA PHE A 580 17.15 -11.54 10.16
C PHE A 580 18.45 -12.33 10.20
N ALA A 581 19.06 -12.53 11.38
CA ALA A 581 20.26 -13.34 11.52
C ALA A 581 20.00 -14.80 11.13
N SER A 582 18.85 -15.36 11.52
CA SER A 582 18.39 -16.67 11.07
C SER A 582 18.26 -16.73 9.54
N ASN A 583 17.63 -15.72 8.94
CA ASN A 583 17.43 -15.67 7.48
C ASN A 583 18.77 -15.55 6.71
N LEU A 584 19.72 -14.77 7.24
CA LEU A 584 20.99 -14.49 6.58
C LEU A 584 22.02 -15.62 6.72
N TRP A 585 22.22 -16.09 7.97
CA TRP A 585 23.31 -16.99 8.36
C TRP A 585 22.84 -18.42 8.68
N GLY A 586 21.53 -18.65 8.83
CA GLY A 586 20.99 -19.92 9.32
C GLY A 586 21.15 -20.09 10.84
N ASN A 587 20.59 -21.18 11.37
CA ASN A 587 20.52 -21.41 12.82
C ASN A 587 21.56 -22.41 13.35
N ASP A 588 22.29 -23.08 12.46
CA ASP A 588 23.30 -24.10 12.82
C ASP A 588 24.70 -23.48 12.99
N THR A 589 24.79 -22.39 13.76
CA THR A 589 26.03 -21.58 13.87
C THR A 589 26.56 -21.43 15.30
N GLY A 590 26.02 -22.20 16.25
CA GLY A 590 26.27 -22.08 17.69
C GLY A 590 25.27 -21.19 18.43
N ILE A 591 24.53 -20.36 17.70
CA ILE A 591 23.32 -19.66 18.18
C ILE A 591 22.19 -20.01 17.23
N ASN A 592 21.09 -20.54 17.76
CA ASN A 592 19.85 -20.73 17.00
C ASN A 592 19.03 -19.44 17.09
N TYR A 593 19.30 -18.49 16.19
CA TYR A 593 18.73 -17.15 16.25
C TYR A 593 17.20 -17.15 16.23
N LEU A 594 16.58 -18.00 15.39
CA LEU A 594 15.13 -18.09 15.32
C LEU A 594 14.52 -18.59 16.64
N ALA A 595 15.12 -19.62 17.25
CA ALA A 595 14.66 -20.12 18.54
C ALA A 595 14.81 -19.08 19.65
N GLU A 596 15.86 -18.24 19.61
CA GLU A 596 16.00 -17.13 20.56
C GLU A 596 14.91 -16.07 20.38
N ALA A 597 14.59 -15.70 19.13
CA ALA A 597 13.51 -14.75 18.81
C ALA A 597 12.15 -15.28 19.29
N GLN A 598 11.83 -16.54 18.95
CA GLN A 598 10.61 -17.22 19.35
C GLN A 598 10.50 -17.31 20.88
N ASN A 599 11.61 -17.62 21.57
CA ASN A 599 11.62 -17.67 23.03
C ASN A 599 11.26 -16.32 23.67
N ILE A 600 11.73 -15.19 23.13
CA ILE A 600 11.34 -13.86 23.62
C ILE A 600 9.84 -13.63 23.42
N LEU A 601 9.32 -13.93 22.22
CA LEU A 601 7.89 -13.75 21.89
C LEU A 601 6.99 -14.65 22.74
N ASP A 602 7.37 -15.91 22.95
CA ASP A 602 6.61 -16.87 23.74
C ASP A 602 6.61 -16.50 25.22
N CYS A 603 7.77 -16.15 25.76
CA CYS A 603 7.86 -15.63 27.12
C CYS A 603 7.02 -14.36 27.30
N SER A 604 6.93 -13.51 26.28
CA SER A 604 6.10 -12.31 26.29
C SER A 604 4.60 -12.66 26.37
N MET A 605 4.11 -13.54 25.49
CA MET A 605 2.70 -13.91 25.45
C MET A 605 2.22 -14.64 26.71
N GLN A 606 3.08 -15.43 27.34
CA GLN A 606 2.78 -16.13 28.59
C GLN A 606 2.46 -15.18 29.76
N LYS A 607 2.78 -13.89 29.64
CA LYS A 607 2.53 -12.87 30.68
C LYS A 607 1.12 -12.28 30.63
N THR A 608 0.29 -12.72 29.69
CA THR A 608 -1.10 -12.23 29.56
C THR A 608 -1.86 -12.51 30.85
N GLY A 609 -2.43 -11.46 31.46
CA GLY A 609 -3.20 -11.55 32.71
C GLY A 609 -2.38 -11.65 34.00
N MET A 610 -1.04 -11.52 33.94
CA MET A 610 -0.20 -11.46 35.14
C MET A 610 -0.30 -10.08 35.83
N THR A 611 -0.05 -10.05 37.14
CA THR A 611 -0.22 -8.84 37.97
C THR A 611 0.99 -7.89 37.92
N ASP A 612 2.22 -8.42 37.88
CA ASP A 612 3.46 -7.63 38.06
C ASP A 612 4.27 -7.42 36.78
N VAL A 613 3.82 -8.04 35.69
CA VAL A 613 4.49 -8.01 34.38
C VAL A 613 3.41 -8.17 33.30
N ALA A 614 3.58 -7.51 32.16
CA ALA A 614 2.65 -7.57 31.05
C ALA A 614 3.32 -8.15 29.80
N PRO A 615 2.57 -8.58 28.79
CA PRO A 615 3.11 -8.82 27.46
C PRO A 615 3.70 -7.54 26.84
N LEU A 616 4.67 -7.72 25.95
CA LEU A 616 5.33 -6.65 25.17
C LEU A 616 4.33 -5.89 24.30
N ILE A 617 3.34 -6.61 23.76
CA ILE A 617 2.23 -6.05 23.01
C ILE A 617 1.00 -6.11 23.89
N ASN A 618 0.34 -4.98 24.10
CA ASN A 618 -0.95 -4.95 24.75
C ASN A 618 -1.95 -5.74 23.91
N ILE A 619 -2.52 -6.81 24.48
CA ILE A 619 -3.35 -7.78 23.74
C ILE A 619 -4.67 -7.18 23.27
N GLU A 620 -5.23 -6.23 24.02
CA GLU A 620 -6.50 -5.58 23.70
C GLU A 620 -6.31 -4.58 22.54
N HIS A 621 -5.32 -3.70 22.67
CA HIS A 621 -5.08 -2.65 21.68
C HIS A 621 -4.25 -3.13 20.48
N LYS A 622 -3.53 -4.25 20.61
CA LYS A 622 -2.54 -4.74 19.63
C LYS A 622 -1.42 -3.72 19.35
N LEU A 623 -1.07 -2.95 20.39
CA LEU A 623 -0.05 -1.91 20.37
C LEU A 623 1.08 -2.27 21.33
N ILE A 624 2.32 -1.95 20.97
CA ILE A 624 3.47 -2.13 21.87
C ILE A 624 3.29 -1.31 23.13
N THR A 625 3.76 -1.81 24.27
CA THR A 625 3.78 -1.08 25.55
C THR A 625 4.94 -0.10 25.60
N PHE A 626 4.89 0.93 26.45
CA PHE A 626 6.12 1.68 26.80
C PHE A 626 7.09 0.76 27.56
N THR A 627 6.66 0.22 28.70
CA THR A 627 7.36 -0.88 29.39
C THR A 627 6.39 -2.02 29.69
N PRO A 628 6.84 -3.30 29.66
CA PRO A 628 5.96 -4.45 29.87
C PRO A 628 5.73 -4.71 31.37
N ASP A 629 5.28 -3.70 32.10
CA ASP A 629 4.91 -3.73 33.51
C ASP A 629 3.59 -2.98 33.76
N PRO A 630 2.98 -3.08 34.96
CA PRO A 630 1.65 -2.53 35.22
C PRO A 630 1.53 -1.01 35.04
N HIS A 631 2.63 -0.26 35.09
CA HIS A 631 2.63 1.18 34.89
C HIS A 631 2.82 1.55 33.42
N GLY A 632 3.91 1.09 32.80
CA GLY A 632 4.20 1.41 31.39
C GLY A 632 3.35 0.63 30.39
N GLY A 633 2.65 -0.41 30.82
CA GLY A 633 1.67 -1.14 30.00
C GLY A 633 0.31 -0.46 29.87
N GLN A 634 0.13 0.72 30.48
CA GLN A 634 -1.10 1.52 30.38
C GLN A 634 -1.09 2.51 29.21
N PHE A 635 0.08 2.70 28.60
CA PHE A 635 0.31 3.70 27.56
C PHE A 635 1.43 3.23 26.62
N THR A 636 1.75 4.03 25.62
CA THR A 636 2.79 3.69 24.65
C THR A 636 3.61 4.90 24.24
N ASP A 637 4.57 4.65 23.36
CA ASP A 637 5.53 5.62 22.83
C ASP A 637 5.47 5.55 21.30
N PRO A 638 5.11 6.64 20.58
CA PRO A 638 5.05 6.64 19.12
C PRO A 638 6.30 6.13 18.42
N SER A 639 7.48 6.34 19.00
CA SER A 639 8.75 5.89 18.45
C SER A 639 8.98 4.39 18.55
N TYR A 640 8.17 3.66 19.34
CA TYR A 640 8.26 2.20 19.44
C TYR A 640 7.39 1.51 18.37
N HIS A 641 6.58 2.25 17.62
CA HIS A 641 5.74 1.71 16.56
C HIS A 641 6.52 1.61 15.25
N ILE A 642 6.96 0.39 14.94
CA ILE A 642 7.61 0.03 13.67
C ILE A 642 6.78 -1.05 12.97
N PRO A 643 5.69 -0.69 12.25
CA PRO A 643 4.80 -1.67 11.63
C PRO A 643 5.53 -2.67 10.72
N ALA A 644 6.58 -2.21 10.04
CA ALA A 644 7.44 -3.02 9.19
C ALA A 644 8.02 -4.25 9.90
N PHE A 645 8.33 -4.16 11.20
CA PHE A 645 8.86 -5.28 11.97
C PHE A 645 7.79 -6.32 12.26
N TYR A 646 6.54 -5.91 12.51
CA TYR A 646 5.45 -6.86 12.65
C TYR A 646 5.14 -7.58 11.32
N GLU A 647 5.33 -6.94 10.16
CA GLU A 647 5.27 -7.61 8.86
C GLU A 647 6.39 -8.67 8.72
N VAL A 648 7.61 -8.36 9.18
CA VAL A 648 8.72 -9.34 9.27
C VAL A 648 8.34 -10.51 10.17
N TRP A 649 7.77 -10.25 11.34
CA TRP A 649 7.37 -11.31 12.28
C TRP A 649 6.25 -12.16 11.70
N ALA A 650 5.26 -11.54 11.06
CA ALA A 650 4.17 -12.24 10.38
C ALA A 650 4.69 -13.22 9.31
N LYS A 651 5.74 -12.83 8.58
CA LYS A 651 6.31 -13.60 7.47
C LYS A 651 7.34 -14.64 7.93
N TYR A 652 8.12 -14.36 8.97
CA TYR A 652 9.35 -15.12 9.26
C TYR A 652 9.53 -15.58 10.71
N ALA A 653 8.69 -15.16 11.67
CA ALA A 653 8.82 -15.65 13.05
C ALA A 653 8.47 -17.15 13.18
N ASP A 654 7.63 -17.67 12.27
CA ASP A 654 7.22 -19.08 12.21
C ASP A 654 6.73 -19.62 13.57
N ASP A 655 5.96 -18.79 14.27
CA ASP A 655 5.54 -19.00 15.67
C ASP A 655 4.03 -19.27 15.81
N GLY A 656 3.35 -19.50 14.67
CA GLY A 656 1.90 -19.73 14.61
C GLY A 656 1.03 -18.48 14.83
N ARG A 657 1.60 -17.27 14.94
CA ARG A 657 0.88 -16.01 15.25
C ARG A 657 0.88 -15.00 14.10
N SER A 658 1.11 -15.43 12.85
CA SER A 658 1.24 -14.54 11.70
C SER A 658 0.10 -13.52 11.54
N GLN A 659 -1.16 -13.93 11.73
CA GLN A 659 -2.30 -13.00 11.63
C GLN A 659 -2.29 -11.95 12.75
N PHE A 660 -1.94 -12.34 13.98
CA PHE A 660 -1.84 -11.41 15.10
C PHE A 660 -0.79 -10.33 14.82
N TRP A 661 0.35 -10.69 14.22
CA TRP A 661 1.38 -9.72 13.86
C TRP A 661 0.93 -8.77 12.73
N ARG A 662 0.20 -9.25 11.72
CA ARG A 662 -0.43 -8.38 10.71
C ARG A 662 -1.41 -7.39 11.34
N ASP A 663 -2.21 -7.85 12.30
CA ASP A 663 -3.13 -6.97 13.03
C ASP A 663 -2.37 -5.92 13.85
N CYS A 664 -1.24 -6.26 14.46
CA CYS A 664 -0.38 -5.29 15.18
C CYS A 664 0.23 -4.25 14.24
N ALA A 665 0.63 -4.65 13.02
CA ALA A 665 1.11 -3.74 11.99
C ALA A 665 0.03 -2.72 11.61
N LYS A 666 -1.19 -3.20 11.34
CA LYS A 666 -2.36 -2.35 11.04
C LYS A 666 -2.68 -1.40 12.20
N ALA A 667 -2.81 -1.92 13.41
CA ALA A 667 -3.13 -1.12 14.61
C ALA A 667 -2.08 -0.03 14.87
N SER A 668 -0.79 -0.33 14.67
CA SER A 668 0.28 0.64 14.84
C SER A 668 0.22 1.78 13.82
N ARG A 669 -0.10 1.49 12.55
CA ARG A 669 -0.32 2.55 11.53
C ARG A 669 -1.48 3.44 11.94
N GLU A 670 -2.63 2.87 12.30
CA GLU A 670 -3.82 3.60 12.75
C GLU A 670 -3.57 4.44 14.02
N TYR A 671 -2.76 3.93 14.94
CA TYR A 671 -2.38 4.65 16.14
C TYR A 671 -1.50 5.87 15.82
N LEU A 672 -0.53 5.75 14.90
CA LEU A 672 0.31 6.88 14.48
C LEU A 672 -0.52 8.00 13.84
N HIS A 673 -1.62 7.68 13.16
CA HIS A 673 -2.56 8.69 12.62
C HIS A 673 -3.18 9.54 13.73
N LYS A 674 -3.52 8.91 14.86
CA LYS A 674 -4.15 9.56 16.03
C LYS A 674 -3.13 10.33 16.87
N SER A 675 -1.92 9.78 16.99
CA SER A 675 -0.85 10.33 17.82
C SER A 675 -0.18 11.57 17.24
N ILE A 676 -0.10 11.69 15.92
CA ILE A 676 0.70 12.72 15.24
C ILE A 676 -0.13 13.97 14.99
N HIS A 677 0.41 15.13 15.35
CA HIS A 677 -0.27 16.40 15.19
C HIS A 677 -0.57 16.68 13.70
N PRO A 678 -1.83 17.00 13.34
CA PRO A 678 -2.27 17.03 11.94
C PRO A 678 -1.75 18.23 11.16
N VAL A 679 -1.13 19.22 11.82
CA VAL A 679 -0.56 20.41 11.17
C VAL A 679 0.97 20.37 11.08
N THR A 680 1.64 20.00 12.18
CA THR A 680 3.10 20.06 12.29
C THR A 680 3.78 18.74 11.94
N GLY A 681 3.05 17.62 12.04
CA GLY A 681 3.64 16.28 11.91
C GLY A 681 4.46 15.85 13.13
N LEU A 682 4.47 16.63 14.21
CA LEU A 682 5.15 16.27 15.46
C LEU A 682 4.31 15.30 16.29
N ASN A 683 4.97 14.35 16.94
CA ASN A 683 4.41 13.46 17.96
C ASN A 683 4.96 13.78 19.35
N PRO A 684 4.28 13.40 20.43
CA PRO A 684 4.85 13.40 21.77
C PRO A 684 5.81 12.21 21.95
N ASP A 685 6.70 12.25 22.94
CA ASP A 685 7.46 11.07 23.35
C ASP A 685 6.52 9.97 23.86
N TYR A 686 5.54 10.29 24.70
CA TYR A 686 4.60 9.31 25.26
C TYR A 686 3.15 9.78 25.13
N ASN A 687 2.22 8.86 24.87
CA ASN A 687 0.78 9.14 24.89
C ASN A 687 -0.06 7.88 25.20
N ASN A 688 -1.37 8.06 25.34
CA ASN A 688 -2.29 6.95 25.57
C ASN A 688 -2.52 6.13 24.29
N TYR A 689 -3.00 4.88 24.43
CA TYR A 689 -3.29 4.00 23.29
C TYR A 689 -4.31 4.54 22.27
N ASP A 690 -5.12 5.53 22.66
CA ASP A 690 -6.06 6.22 21.76
C ASP A 690 -5.41 7.39 20.99
N GLY A 691 -4.13 7.67 21.22
CA GLY A 691 -3.34 8.76 20.63
C GLY A 691 -3.39 10.08 21.40
N SER A 692 -4.18 10.17 22.47
CA SER A 692 -4.29 11.40 23.27
C SER A 692 -3.09 11.61 24.19
N LEU A 693 -2.67 12.87 24.36
CA LEU A 693 -1.63 13.26 25.32
C LEU A 693 -1.94 12.72 26.72
N MET A 694 -0.90 12.30 27.44
CA MET A 694 -1.08 11.71 28.77
C MET A 694 -1.56 12.74 29.80
N ARG A 695 -1.07 13.99 29.72
CA ARG A 695 -1.39 15.07 30.67
C ARG A 695 -1.24 14.67 32.14
N ARG A 696 -0.31 13.76 32.44
CA ARG A 696 -0.03 13.28 33.80
C ARG A 696 1.09 14.12 34.41
N GLY A 697 0.76 14.92 35.43
CA GLY A 697 1.76 15.72 36.15
C GLY A 697 2.91 14.85 36.65
N GLY A 698 4.15 15.19 36.29
CA GLY A 698 5.37 14.45 36.65
C GLY A 698 5.96 13.57 35.54
N VAL A 699 5.27 13.34 34.42
CA VAL A 699 5.82 12.65 33.24
C VAL A 699 6.03 13.65 32.11
N LEU A 700 7.29 13.91 31.74
CA LEU A 700 7.68 14.83 30.66
C LEU A 700 7.55 14.18 29.26
N GLY A 701 6.38 13.60 28.97
CA GLY A 701 6.14 12.82 27.73
C GLY A 701 5.34 13.55 26.64
N ASP A 702 4.60 14.61 26.96
CA ASP A 702 3.62 15.22 26.05
C ASP A 702 4.21 16.11 24.93
N ALA A 703 5.54 16.21 24.86
CA ALA A 703 6.28 17.05 23.90
C ALA A 703 7.11 16.18 22.95
N PHE A 704 7.44 16.73 21.79
CA PHE A 704 8.37 16.13 20.84
C PHE A 704 9.79 16.29 21.35
N ARG A 705 10.47 15.20 21.74
CA ARG A 705 11.86 15.21 22.21
C ARG A 705 12.62 13.98 21.69
N TYR A 706 13.60 13.49 22.45
CA TYR A 706 14.59 12.52 21.98
C TYR A 706 13.98 11.25 21.40
N ASP A 707 13.03 10.61 22.09
CA ASP A 707 12.36 9.40 21.60
C ASP A 707 11.61 9.69 20.29
N SER A 708 10.90 10.82 20.25
CA SER A 708 10.13 11.27 19.09
C SER A 708 10.93 11.42 17.80
N TRP A 709 12.25 11.65 17.87
CA TRP A 709 13.10 11.81 16.70
C TRP A 709 13.08 10.59 15.78
N ARG A 710 12.80 9.38 16.29
CA ARG A 710 12.81 8.15 15.50
C ARG A 710 11.56 7.98 14.64
N VAL A 711 10.43 8.61 15.00
CA VAL A 711 9.15 8.46 14.28
C VAL A 711 9.25 8.78 12.78
N PRO A 712 9.91 9.88 12.34
CA PRO A 712 10.19 10.13 10.93
C PRO A 712 10.83 8.96 10.17
N MET A 713 11.88 8.33 10.74
CA MET A 713 12.55 7.22 10.06
C MET A 713 11.80 5.90 10.17
N ASN A 714 11.06 5.66 11.26
CA ASN A 714 10.22 4.46 11.41
C ASN A 714 9.10 4.42 10.37
N ILE A 715 8.45 5.58 10.15
CA ILE A 715 7.46 5.73 9.08
C ILE A 715 8.11 5.53 7.71
N ALA A 716 9.32 6.07 7.50
CA ALA A 716 10.07 5.85 6.27
C ALA A 716 10.46 4.38 6.04
N LEU A 717 10.75 3.62 7.12
CA LEU A 717 11.02 2.19 7.06
C LEU A 717 9.79 1.41 6.59
N ASP A 718 8.64 1.65 7.23
CA ASP A 718 7.39 0.99 6.85
C ASP A 718 6.95 1.34 5.44
N TYR A 719 7.10 2.61 5.03
CA TYR A 719 6.89 3.02 3.65
C TYR A 719 7.79 2.26 2.67
N SER A 720 9.09 2.18 2.98
CA SER A 720 10.08 1.52 2.12
C SER A 720 9.82 0.01 2.00
N TRP A 721 9.43 -0.66 3.08
CA TRP A 721 9.28 -2.11 3.10
C TRP A 721 7.87 -2.57 2.73
N SER A 722 6.83 -2.02 3.35
CA SER A 722 5.44 -2.42 3.11
C SER A 722 4.73 -1.50 2.13
N CYS A 723 4.94 -0.18 2.25
CA CYS A 723 4.15 0.84 1.55
C CYS A 723 2.63 0.66 1.78
N ALA A 724 2.23 0.05 2.89
CA ALA A 724 0.84 -0.34 3.16
C ALA A 724 -0.07 0.84 3.55
N ASP A 725 0.50 1.98 3.95
CA ASP A 725 -0.21 3.20 4.34
C ASP A 725 0.29 4.42 3.54
N ARG A 726 0.56 4.16 2.26
CA ARG A 726 1.27 5.04 1.33
C ARG A 726 0.82 6.49 1.37
N GLN A 727 -0.50 6.74 1.25
CA GLN A 727 -1.03 8.09 1.13
C GLN A 727 -0.81 8.90 2.41
N TRP A 728 -1.11 8.33 3.57
CA TRP A 728 -0.89 9.02 4.84
C TRP A 728 0.60 9.22 5.12
N GLN A 729 1.44 8.22 4.82
CA GLN A 729 2.90 8.31 5.01
C GLN A 729 3.54 9.40 4.13
N GLN A 730 3.07 9.56 2.89
CA GLN A 730 3.48 10.67 2.01
C GLN A 730 3.06 12.03 2.59
N GLN A 731 1.82 12.15 3.07
CA GLN A 731 1.31 13.37 3.70
C GLN A 731 2.09 13.70 4.98
N TYR A 732 2.39 12.71 5.80
CA TYR A 732 3.21 12.86 6.99
C TYR A 732 4.59 13.42 6.65
N ALA A 733 5.31 12.80 5.70
CA ALA A 733 6.65 13.22 5.30
C ALA A 733 6.66 14.68 4.81
N ASN A 734 5.68 15.06 3.99
CA ASN A 734 5.54 16.45 3.53
C ASN A 734 5.24 17.40 4.70
N ARG A 735 4.38 17.00 5.64
CA ARG A 735 3.95 17.83 6.78
C ARG A 735 5.10 18.12 7.74
N ILE A 736 5.81 17.08 8.19
CA ILE A 736 6.94 17.26 9.12
C ILE A 736 8.05 18.09 8.47
N GLN A 737 8.38 17.82 7.20
CA GLN A 737 9.38 18.59 6.49
C GLN A 737 8.94 20.03 6.24
N ALA A 738 7.67 20.29 5.92
CA ALA A 738 7.15 21.65 5.79
C ALA A 738 7.25 22.44 7.10
N PHE A 739 6.89 21.81 8.23
CA PHE A 739 7.05 22.43 9.55
C PHE A 739 8.51 22.76 9.84
N LEU A 740 9.42 21.78 9.72
CA LEU A 740 10.85 22.00 10.01
C LEU A 740 11.49 23.03 9.08
N TYR A 741 11.11 23.01 7.80
CA TYR A 741 11.54 24.01 6.83
C TYR A 741 11.07 25.43 7.23
N SER A 742 9.86 25.56 7.79
CA SER A 742 9.36 26.83 8.33
C SER A 742 10.11 27.34 9.56
N GLN A 743 10.73 26.44 10.33
CA GLN A 743 11.62 26.79 11.46
C GLN A 743 13.06 27.09 11.01
N GLY A 744 13.34 26.93 9.71
CA GLY A 744 14.64 27.09 9.08
C GLY A 744 15.40 25.77 9.01
N ILE A 745 15.76 25.36 7.78
CA ILE A 745 16.42 24.07 7.50
C ILE A 745 17.75 23.89 8.23
N ASP A 746 18.46 24.99 8.51
CA ASP A 746 19.74 25.02 9.21
C ASP A 746 19.62 25.43 10.70
N SER A 747 18.39 25.62 11.21
CA SER A 747 18.16 26.22 12.54
C SER A 747 17.03 25.61 13.36
N PHE A 748 16.23 24.69 12.81
CA PHE A 748 15.19 24.02 13.60
C PHE A 748 15.83 23.31 14.79
N VAL A 749 15.20 23.43 15.96
CA VAL A 749 15.67 22.83 17.21
C VAL A 749 15.18 21.40 17.38
N ASP A 750 15.63 20.75 18.44
CA ASP A 750 15.46 19.33 18.68
C ASP A 750 14.38 18.98 19.71
N GLN A 751 13.66 19.99 20.23
CA GLN A 751 12.50 19.79 21.10
C GLN A 751 11.41 20.83 20.84
N TYR A 752 10.15 20.38 20.78
CA TYR A 752 8.96 21.22 20.55
C TYR A 752 7.78 20.70 21.38
N ASN A 753 6.83 21.57 21.72
CA ASN A 753 5.46 21.08 21.94
C ASN A 753 4.91 20.56 20.60
N ILE A 754 3.98 19.61 20.62
CA ILE A 754 3.47 18.99 19.38
C ILE A 754 2.77 19.99 18.44
N ASP A 755 2.28 21.11 18.96
CA ASP A 755 1.72 22.21 18.16
C ASP A 755 2.78 23.08 17.46
N GLY A 756 4.06 22.81 17.69
CA GLY A 756 5.20 23.51 17.11
C GLY A 756 5.73 24.66 17.96
N SER A 757 5.10 25.00 19.09
CA SER A 757 5.62 25.99 20.02
C SER A 757 6.82 25.47 20.81
N GLN A 758 7.64 26.38 21.35
CA GLN A 758 8.77 25.98 22.20
C GLN A 758 8.27 25.39 23.53
N PRO A 759 8.87 24.28 24.00
CA PRO A 759 8.48 23.68 25.27
C PRO A 759 8.94 24.59 26.44
N ALA A 760 8.10 24.70 27.47
CA ALA A 760 8.44 25.49 28.66
C ALA A 760 9.65 24.90 29.41
N ASP A 761 9.75 23.56 29.42
CA ASP A 761 10.86 22.82 29.98
C ASP A 761 11.66 22.12 28.87
N ILE A 762 12.96 22.39 28.84
CA ILE A 762 13.93 21.69 27.99
C ILE A 762 14.37 20.41 28.71
N LEU A 763 14.23 19.26 28.06
CA LEU A 763 14.77 18.00 28.57
C LEU A 763 16.29 18.00 28.42
N GLU A 764 16.99 17.59 29.46
CA GLU A 764 18.45 17.56 29.50
C GLU A 764 18.99 16.35 28.74
N ALA A 765 20.16 16.49 28.11
CA ALA A 765 20.94 15.37 27.59
C ALA A 765 22.38 15.43 28.09
N GLY A 766 22.81 14.37 28.79
CA GLY A 766 24.20 14.18 29.24
C GLY A 766 24.75 15.33 30.09
N GLY A 767 23.96 15.92 30.98
CA GLY A 767 24.38 17.08 31.78
C GLY A 767 24.08 18.45 31.14
N TYR A 768 23.56 18.49 29.92
CA TYR A 768 23.33 19.74 29.18
C TYR A 768 21.84 20.02 28.94
N LYS A 769 21.37 21.19 29.37
CA LYS A 769 19.98 21.66 29.20
C LYS A 769 19.90 22.80 28.19
N LYS A 770 19.92 22.47 26.89
CA LYS A 770 19.91 23.45 25.78
C LYS A 770 19.25 22.84 24.53
N LEU A 771 18.44 23.65 23.83
CA LEU A 771 17.91 23.32 22.51
C LEU A 771 19.02 23.35 21.46
N ARG A 772 19.06 22.37 20.56
CA ARG A 772 20.10 22.27 19.51
C ARG A 772 19.51 21.91 18.15
N HIS A 773 20.26 22.20 17.09
CA HIS A 773 20.01 21.65 15.76
C HIS A 773 20.68 20.29 15.66
N SER A 774 20.08 19.29 16.33
CA SER A 774 20.75 18.02 16.60
C SER A 774 20.85 17.15 15.35
N VAL A 775 22.06 16.65 15.05
CA VAL A 775 22.35 15.90 13.81
C VAL A 775 21.50 14.62 13.70
N GLY A 776 21.15 13.99 14.82
CA GLY A 776 20.25 12.84 14.84
C GLY A 776 18.86 13.21 14.32
N PHE A 777 18.30 14.35 14.75
CA PHE A 777 17.00 14.81 14.26
C PHE A 777 17.05 15.30 12.80
N VAL A 778 18.15 15.93 12.38
CA VAL A 778 18.41 16.22 10.96
C VAL A 778 18.37 14.93 10.14
N ALA A 779 19.01 13.88 10.64
CA ALA A 779 19.12 12.62 9.93
C ALA A 779 17.77 11.91 9.78
N THR A 780 16.98 11.79 10.86
CA THR A 780 15.68 11.12 10.79
C THR A 780 14.66 11.91 9.97
N SER A 781 14.71 13.25 10.02
CA SER A 781 13.90 14.13 9.16
C SER A 781 14.26 13.98 7.68
N ALA A 782 15.54 13.74 7.37
CA ALA A 782 15.98 13.42 6.00
C ALA A 782 15.53 12.03 5.56
N ALA A 783 15.49 11.03 6.45
CA ALA A 783 14.98 9.69 6.13
C ALA A 783 13.51 9.72 5.66
N ALA A 784 12.68 10.61 6.22
CA ALA A 784 11.30 10.83 5.79
C ALA A 784 11.18 11.20 4.29
N SER A 785 12.24 11.71 3.66
CA SER A 785 12.28 11.99 2.21
C SER A 785 12.03 10.76 1.33
N LEU A 786 12.13 9.53 1.86
CA LEU A 786 11.73 8.31 1.15
C LEU A 786 10.26 8.35 0.70
N ALA A 787 9.39 8.94 1.52
CA ALA A 787 7.96 9.09 1.26
C ALA A 787 7.56 10.51 0.82
N ALA A 788 8.43 11.51 0.91
CA ALA A 788 8.08 12.88 0.55
C ALA A 788 7.79 13.03 -0.97
N THR A 789 6.81 13.86 -1.29
CA THR A 789 6.46 14.20 -2.69
C THR A 789 6.94 15.60 -3.09
N ASP A 790 7.24 16.47 -2.13
CA ASP A 790 7.71 17.85 -2.37
C ASP A 790 9.23 17.92 -2.59
N VAL A 791 9.69 18.78 -3.51
CA VAL A 791 11.12 18.97 -3.82
C VAL A 791 11.96 19.52 -2.65
N LYS A 792 11.34 20.11 -1.61
CA LYS A 792 12.04 20.52 -0.37
C LYS A 792 12.79 19.35 0.28
N ALA A 793 12.32 18.12 0.07
CA ALA A 793 12.98 16.90 0.50
C ALA A 793 14.45 16.80 0.04
N HIS A 794 14.80 17.38 -1.11
CA HIS A 794 16.17 17.45 -1.59
C HIS A 794 17.10 18.20 -0.62
N GLU A 795 16.62 19.27 0.01
CA GLU A 795 17.44 20.04 0.96
C GLU A 795 17.70 19.27 2.25
N PHE A 796 16.73 18.50 2.75
CA PHE A 796 16.96 17.63 3.90
C PHE A 796 18.01 16.54 3.60
N ILE A 797 17.94 15.93 2.41
CA ILE A 797 18.92 14.92 1.98
C ILE A 797 20.31 15.54 1.86
N ASP A 798 20.43 16.71 1.23
CA ASP A 798 21.72 17.40 1.08
C ASP A 798 22.30 17.83 2.44
N ARG A 799 21.47 18.22 3.40
CA ARG A 799 21.92 18.63 4.75
C ARG A 799 22.40 17.44 5.57
N LEU A 800 21.71 16.29 5.49
CA LEU A 800 22.25 15.05 6.06
C LEU A 800 23.55 14.65 5.35
N TRP A 801 23.60 14.71 4.01
CA TRP A 801 24.82 14.40 3.28
C TRP A 801 25.98 15.29 3.75
N ASN A 802 25.79 16.60 3.84
CA ASN A 802 26.86 17.53 4.23
C ASN A 802 27.08 17.63 5.75
N SER A 803 26.25 16.96 6.57
CA SER A 803 26.39 16.94 8.02
C SER A 803 27.68 16.29 8.49
N ARG A 804 28.23 16.85 9.57
CA ARG A 804 29.34 16.28 10.33
C ARG A 804 28.84 15.85 11.70
N HIS A 805 29.40 14.75 12.21
CA HIS A 805 29.14 14.30 13.57
C HIS A 805 30.31 14.73 14.44
N GLU A 806 30.23 15.95 14.93
CA GLU A 806 31.28 16.63 15.71
C GLU A 806 30.67 17.31 16.95
N PRO A 807 31.46 17.61 17.99
CA PRO A 807 30.96 18.30 19.17
C PRO A 807 30.34 19.67 18.83
N TYR A 808 29.23 20.01 19.48
CA TYR A 808 28.59 21.32 19.38
C TYR A 808 29.44 22.40 20.08
N GLU A 809 29.12 23.68 19.86
CA GLU A 809 29.85 24.82 20.42
C GLU A 809 29.96 24.81 21.95
N ASP A 810 28.98 24.20 22.64
CA ASP A 810 28.98 24.06 24.10
C ASP A 810 29.70 22.80 24.59
N GLY A 811 30.35 22.07 23.70
CA GLY A 811 31.09 20.85 23.98
C GLY A 811 30.23 19.60 24.11
N TYR A 812 28.89 19.70 23.98
CA TYR A 812 28.04 18.51 23.93
C TYR A 812 28.41 17.67 22.70
N PHE A 813 28.48 16.36 22.87
CA PHE A 813 28.71 15.42 21.78
C PHE A 813 28.07 14.09 22.12
N ASP A 814 27.26 13.56 21.21
CA ASP A 814 26.56 12.31 21.42
C ASP A 814 26.98 11.29 20.36
N ALA A 815 27.99 10.49 20.68
CA ALA A 815 28.41 9.40 19.80
C ALA A 815 27.36 8.28 19.71
N TYR A 816 26.49 8.17 20.72
CA TYR A 816 25.56 7.06 20.89
C TYR A 816 24.25 7.33 20.14
N TYR A 817 23.43 8.27 20.60
CA TYR A 817 22.08 8.40 20.05
C TYR A 817 22.10 9.09 18.69
N ASP A 818 22.67 10.31 18.60
CA ASP A 818 22.87 11.02 17.33
C ASP A 818 23.61 10.13 16.30
N GLY A 819 24.65 9.43 16.75
CA GLY A 819 25.45 8.55 15.91
C GLY A 819 24.67 7.37 15.32
N LEU A 820 23.99 6.59 16.17
CA LEU A 820 23.22 5.41 15.74
C LEU A 820 22.06 5.79 14.82
N VAL A 821 21.26 6.79 15.17
CA VAL A 821 20.11 7.20 14.33
C VAL A 821 20.57 7.85 13.02
N ARG A 822 21.72 8.54 13.02
CA ARG A 822 22.34 9.05 11.79
C ARG A 822 22.77 7.91 10.86
N LEU A 823 23.38 6.85 11.38
CA LEU A 823 23.75 5.69 10.55
C LEU A 823 22.51 5.01 9.97
N PHE A 824 21.46 4.80 10.76
CA PHE A 824 20.20 4.23 10.25
C PHE A 824 19.60 5.10 9.13
N ALA A 825 19.51 6.41 9.31
CA ALA A 825 19.02 7.33 8.28
C ALA A 825 19.86 7.27 6.99
N MET A 826 21.18 7.15 7.10
CA MET A 826 22.04 6.96 5.93
C MET A 826 21.79 5.60 5.26
N MET A 827 21.58 4.53 6.02
CA MET A 827 21.22 3.21 5.49
C MET A 827 19.86 3.23 4.78
N HIS A 828 18.89 3.98 5.29
CA HIS A 828 17.61 4.24 4.64
C HIS A 828 17.80 4.88 3.26
N LEU A 829 18.47 6.04 3.22
CA LEU A 829 18.59 6.85 2.00
C LEU A 829 19.53 6.26 0.95
N SER A 830 20.37 5.30 1.32
CA SER A 830 21.24 4.57 0.39
C SER A 830 20.64 3.25 -0.10
N GLY A 831 19.45 2.85 0.39
CA GLY A 831 18.85 1.55 0.07
C GLY A 831 19.64 0.37 0.65
N ARG A 832 20.36 0.58 1.76
CA ARG A 832 21.15 -0.43 2.48
C ARG A 832 20.45 -0.98 3.73
N TYR A 833 19.33 -0.39 4.15
CA TYR A 833 18.46 -0.97 5.17
C TYR A 833 17.37 -1.84 4.52
N ARG A 834 17.55 -3.16 4.55
CA ARG A 834 16.75 -4.12 3.77
C ARG A 834 16.03 -5.14 4.65
N VAL A 835 14.87 -5.61 4.18
CA VAL A 835 14.32 -6.89 4.61
C VAL A 835 15.32 -7.98 4.23
N ILE A 836 15.71 -8.81 5.19
CA ILE A 836 16.53 -10.00 4.93
C ILE A 836 15.57 -11.19 4.84
N GLU A 837 15.34 -11.68 3.63
CA GLU A 837 14.45 -12.79 3.37
C GLU A 837 15.12 -14.14 3.64
N LYS A 838 14.33 -15.15 4.01
CA LYS A 838 14.79 -16.53 4.16
C LYS A 838 15.23 -17.08 2.80
N LYS A 839 16.48 -17.57 2.72
CA LYS A 839 17.04 -18.21 1.53
C LYS A 839 16.41 -19.56 1.21
#